data_AF-A0A164KX48-F1
#
_entry.id   AF-A0A164KX48-F1
#
_cell.length_a   1.000
_cell.length_b   1.000
_cell.length_c   1.000
_cell.angle_alpha   90.00
_cell.angle_beta   90.00
_cell.angle_gamma   90.00
#
_symmetry.space_group_name_H-M   'P 1'
#
loop_
_entity.id
_entity.type
_entity.pdbx_description
1 polymer ?
#
loop_
_entity_poly.entity_id
_entity_poly.type
_entity_poly.pdbx_seq_one_letter_code
_entity_poly.pdbx_strand_id
1 'polypeptide(L)'
;MAIAHGEKILKYLEENGKANSLRLSELWNEDHQKIVGTVKSLLCLGDVIEAELHSSVKWDLTEEGKQVTTHGSHEAQVYNAIPPSGSTQTEIMTQASILNAGFTKDMAKVGFSKAMSLGWIAVDKSSGAPKFIQKVSSIQDVVQEHLKELASGKNMLTNELRTEIVKSYEMKPGSSFSTSVTKQETDLTPEMITSGSWKTKEFKAYNLNALGTPVPRGHLHPLMKVRAEFRQIFLEMGFSEMPTNNYVESSFWNFDALFQPQQHPARDAHDTFFLADPATASDIPTDYMERVKNVHSHGGYGSQGYGYDWKVEEAKKNLLRTHTTAVSARMLYALAQGGFKPAKYFSIDRVFRNETLDATHLAEFHQIEGVIADYGLTLGNLIGVLYEFFRKLGIEKLRFKPAYNPYTEPSMEIFSYHPGLKKWVEIGNSGIFRPEMLLPMGLPEDVSVLAWGLSLERPTMIKYGYDNIRDLVGPKVNMQMVADNPLCRLDKHRGTEIKEPDYLQELDIRMDSILTRLRGIENEVSKLKKKDKGSPEKLTLVIEADPIYPPLSVQTLIRILMASRNAPVSVTIHQHSSLKKACSADLMQWAKSTISNVSRVDNLFNLTWIWKPVGPRPVAKVVNHYNGDICGETAVARLLARILESWTDCAFYENYDLNTTAEIDDWLDMWENCIQSGDPNFVVLINHIYNQLNCSDGRKWLTGVLPGTKSLADVFLSTVLGHKLNSDRAKEWLSRCNSF
;
A
#
# COMPACT_ATOMS: atom_id res chain seq x y z
N MET A 1 35.39 20.19 34.36
CA MET A 1 34.26 20.95 34.94
C MET A 1 33.01 20.11 35.18
N ALA A 2 32.55 19.26 34.24
CA ALA A 2 31.38 18.39 34.44
C ALA A 2 31.57 17.32 35.54
N ILE A 3 32.78 16.73 35.65
CA ILE A 3 33.11 15.72 36.67
C ILE A 3 32.98 16.31 38.09
N ALA A 4 33.51 17.52 38.31
CA ALA A 4 33.42 18.20 39.61
C ALA A 4 31.97 18.52 40.03
N HIS A 5 31.08 18.82 39.07
CA HIS A 5 29.66 19.03 39.35
C HIS A 5 28.94 17.70 39.63
N GLY A 6 29.30 16.63 38.93
CA GLY A 6 28.78 15.28 39.19
C GLY A 6 29.13 14.80 40.60
N GLU A 7 30.40 14.91 40.99
CA GLU A 7 30.86 14.58 42.34
C GLU A 7 30.19 15.45 43.41
N LYS A 8 29.90 16.72 43.12
CA LYS A 8 29.18 17.62 44.03
C LYS A 8 27.72 17.17 44.24
N ILE A 9 27.03 16.71 43.18
CA ILE A 9 25.68 16.13 43.28
C ILE A 9 25.71 14.80 44.05
N LEU A 10 26.70 13.94 43.77
CA LEU A 10 26.85 12.66 44.47
C LEU A 10 27.11 12.87 45.97
N LYS A 11 28.01 13.77 46.36
CA LYS A 11 28.22 14.14 47.78
C LYS A 11 26.96 14.68 48.44
N TYR A 12 26.22 15.57 47.76
CA TYR A 12 24.97 16.09 48.29
C TYR A 12 23.93 14.98 48.51
N LEU A 13 23.83 14.02 47.58
CA LEU A 13 22.94 12.86 47.69
C LEU A 13 23.38 11.89 48.81
N GLU A 14 24.68 11.74 49.06
CA GLU A 14 25.20 10.96 50.19
C GLU A 14 24.78 11.57 51.54
N GLU A 15 24.86 12.90 51.66
CA GLU A 15 24.51 13.61 52.89
C GLU A 15 22.99 13.75 53.13
N ASN A 16 22.19 13.91 52.07
CA ASN A 16 20.77 14.30 52.17
C ASN A 16 19.78 13.21 51.70
N GLY A 17 20.26 12.14 51.06
CA GLY A 17 19.47 11.01 50.57
C GLY A 17 18.52 11.30 49.39
N LYS A 18 18.14 12.56 49.17
CA LYS A 18 17.34 13.01 48.02
C LYS A 18 17.74 14.41 47.58
N ALA A 19 17.59 14.70 46.29
CA ALA A 19 17.82 16.03 45.75
C ALA A 19 16.83 16.37 44.63
N ASN A 20 16.51 17.65 44.47
CA ASN A 20 15.72 18.15 43.34
C ASN A 20 16.57 19.12 42.51
N SER A 21 16.62 18.91 41.19
CA SER A 21 17.44 19.71 40.27
C SER A 21 17.15 21.22 40.29
N LEU A 22 15.89 21.66 40.46
CA LEU A 22 15.52 23.08 40.59
C LEU A 22 16.04 23.64 41.92
N ARG A 23 15.84 22.89 43.01
CA ARG A 23 16.31 23.31 44.34
C ARG A 23 17.83 23.39 44.41
N LEU A 24 18.53 22.49 43.73
CA LEU A 24 20.00 22.56 43.61
C LEU A 24 20.46 23.77 42.79
N SER A 25 19.71 24.14 41.74
CA SER A 25 19.97 25.34 40.93
C SER A 25 19.89 26.61 41.78
N GLU A 26 18.86 26.71 42.61
CA GLU A 26 18.70 27.81 43.57
C GLU A 26 19.77 27.79 44.66
N LEU A 27 20.02 26.62 45.28
CA LEU A 27 20.97 26.48 46.39
C LEU A 27 22.42 26.80 45.99
N TRP A 28 22.80 26.44 44.76
CA TRP A 28 24.17 26.63 44.27
C TRP A 28 24.32 27.85 43.35
N ASN A 29 23.23 28.59 43.11
CA ASN A 29 23.18 29.72 42.19
C ASN A 29 23.79 29.38 40.81
N GLU A 30 23.44 28.20 40.29
CA GLU A 30 23.91 27.67 39.00
C GLU A 30 22.73 27.48 38.05
N ASP A 31 22.99 27.63 36.75
CA ASP A 31 21.99 27.46 35.71
C ASP A 31 21.38 26.04 35.77
N HIS A 32 20.04 25.98 35.77
CA HIS A 32 19.29 24.73 35.90
C HIS A 32 19.63 23.72 34.79
N GLN A 33 19.90 24.17 33.56
CA GLN A 33 20.29 23.30 32.45
C GLN A 33 21.65 22.64 32.68
N LYS A 34 22.59 23.31 33.34
CA LYS A 34 23.88 22.69 33.69
C LYS A 34 23.69 21.55 34.68
N ILE A 35 22.84 21.75 35.69
CA ILE A 35 22.53 20.71 36.68
C ILE A 35 21.83 19.55 35.98
N VAL A 36 20.80 19.81 35.18
CA VAL A 36 20.09 18.77 34.40
C VAL A 36 21.04 18.00 33.48
N GLY A 37 21.97 18.67 32.79
CA GLY A 37 23.00 18.03 31.97
C GLY A 37 23.93 17.11 32.78
N THR A 38 24.26 17.52 34.01
CA THR A 38 25.07 16.72 34.93
C THR A 38 24.30 15.50 35.44
N VAL A 39 23.01 15.65 35.82
CA VAL A 39 22.14 14.53 36.21
C VAL A 39 22.04 13.49 35.09
N LYS A 40 21.83 13.92 33.85
CA LYS A 40 21.81 13.02 32.68
C LYS A 40 23.14 12.29 32.50
N SER A 41 24.26 12.98 32.72
CA SER A 41 25.59 12.36 32.64
C SER A 41 25.79 11.29 33.72
N LEU A 42 25.28 11.52 34.94
CA LEU A 42 25.30 10.53 36.03
C LEU A 42 24.40 9.32 35.75
N LEU A 43 23.21 9.54 35.16
CA LEU A 43 22.33 8.45 34.70
C LEU A 43 22.99 7.60 33.60
N CYS A 44 23.87 8.18 32.77
CA CYS A 44 24.61 7.42 31.76
C CYS A 44 25.74 6.55 32.34
N LEU A 45 26.11 6.71 33.61
CA LEU A 45 27.11 5.89 34.29
C LEU A 45 26.52 4.60 34.88
N GLY A 46 25.25 4.30 34.60
CA GLY A 46 24.51 3.15 35.12
C GLY A 46 23.67 3.52 36.34
N ASP A 47 23.48 2.55 37.25
CA ASP A 47 22.65 2.71 38.46
C ASP A 47 23.35 3.51 39.58
N VAL A 48 24.13 4.53 39.21
CA VAL A 48 24.81 5.41 40.19
C VAL A 48 23.78 6.27 40.90
N ILE A 49 22.79 6.81 40.18
CA ILE A 49 21.66 7.56 40.73
C ILE A 49 20.35 7.09 40.08
N GLU A 50 19.26 7.13 40.83
CA GLU A 50 17.90 7.04 40.30
C GLU A 50 17.35 8.45 40.16
N ALA A 51 16.69 8.76 39.04
CA ALA A 51 16.08 10.07 38.85
C ALA A 51 14.70 10.00 38.18
N GLU A 52 13.73 10.70 38.77
CA GLU A 52 12.36 10.80 38.30
C GLU A 52 12.08 12.19 37.72
N LEU A 53 11.50 12.25 36.52
CA LEU A 53 11.24 13.51 35.82
C LEU A 53 9.86 14.06 36.17
N HIS A 54 9.81 15.23 36.79
CA HIS A 54 8.59 15.96 37.09
C HIS A 54 8.45 17.18 36.17
N SER A 55 7.26 17.39 35.61
CA SER A 55 6.93 18.58 34.82
C SER A 55 5.88 19.43 35.51
N SER A 56 6.17 20.72 35.70
CA SER A 56 5.17 21.72 36.09
C SER A 56 4.80 22.57 34.88
N VAL A 57 3.51 22.88 34.75
CA VAL A 57 2.99 23.74 33.67
C VAL A 57 2.75 25.13 34.24
N LYS A 58 3.44 26.12 33.69
CA LYS A 58 3.17 27.53 33.96
C LYS A 58 2.47 28.14 32.74
N TRP A 59 1.36 28.83 32.99
CA TRP A 59 0.62 29.57 31.97
C TRP A 59 1.13 31.01 31.94
N ASP A 60 1.52 31.49 30.75
CA ASP A 60 1.91 32.88 30.53
C ASP A 60 1.30 33.41 29.23
N LEU A 61 1.11 34.73 29.15
CA LEU A 61 0.60 35.38 27.95
C LEU A 61 1.68 35.41 26.86
N THR A 62 1.28 35.14 25.62
CA THR A 62 2.13 35.38 24.45
C THR A 62 2.44 36.87 24.31
N GLU A 63 3.52 37.23 23.61
CA GLU A 63 3.83 38.65 23.33
C GLU A 63 2.70 39.34 22.55
N GLU A 64 2.03 38.62 21.65
CA GLU A 64 0.81 39.06 20.97
C GLU A 64 -0.35 39.28 21.95
N GLY A 65 -0.60 38.34 22.88
CA GLY A 65 -1.60 38.49 23.93
C GLY A 65 -1.34 39.67 24.88
N LYS A 66 -0.07 39.96 25.19
CA LYS A 66 0.32 41.18 25.94
C LYS A 66 0.00 42.46 25.16
N GLN A 67 0.12 42.44 23.84
CA GLN A 67 -0.28 43.58 23.00
C GLN A 67 -1.79 43.73 22.92
N VAL A 68 -2.54 42.63 22.83
CA VAL A 68 -4.01 42.66 22.81
C VAL A 68 -4.60 43.17 24.13
N THR A 69 -4.06 42.73 25.27
CA THR A 69 -4.49 43.24 26.60
C THR A 69 -4.29 44.75 26.74
N THR A 70 -3.27 45.32 26.12
CA THR A 70 -2.94 46.76 26.20
C THR A 70 -3.67 47.60 25.15
N HIS A 71 -3.73 47.14 23.89
CA HIS A 71 -4.18 47.95 22.74
C HIS A 71 -5.52 47.50 22.12
N GLY A 72 -6.09 46.38 22.57
CA GLY A 72 -7.35 45.81 22.04
C GLY A 72 -7.09 44.70 21.03
N SER A 73 -8.11 43.91 20.71
CA SER A 73 -8.03 42.85 19.70
C SER A 73 -7.82 43.39 18.29
N HIS A 74 -7.35 42.54 17.39
CA HIS A 74 -7.02 42.96 16.02
C HIS A 74 -8.26 43.50 15.28
N GLU A 75 -9.42 42.89 15.48
CA GLU A 75 -10.71 43.37 14.95
C GLU A 75 -11.15 44.70 15.56
N ALA A 76 -10.92 44.92 16.86
CA ALA A 76 -11.28 46.17 17.52
C ALA A 76 -10.38 47.33 17.07
N GLN A 77 -9.08 47.06 16.92
CA GLN A 77 -8.12 48.02 16.37
C GLN A 77 -8.46 48.40 14.92
N VAL A 78 -8.83 47.44 14.08
CA VAL A 78 -9.27 47.71 12.70
C VAL A 78 -10.59 48.50 12.67
N TYR A 79 -11.56 48.16 13.52
CA TYR A 79 -12.82 48.91 13.63
C TYR A 79 -12.57 50.39 14.01
N ASN A 80 -11.71 50.63 15.01
CA ASN A 80 -11.38 51.98 15.48
C ASN A 80 -10.57 52.80 14.46
N ALA A 81 -9.87 52.15 13.53
CA ALA A 81 -9.10 52.82 12.48
C ALA A 81 -9.97 53.29 11.29
N ILE A 82 -11.25 52.92 11.22
CA ILE A 82 -12.15 53.32 10.13
C ILE A 82 -12.72 54.71 10.42
N PRO A 83 -12.50 55.71 9.53
CA PRO A 83 -13.09 57.03 9.69
C PRO A 83 -14.61 57.01 9.43
N PRO A 84 -15.39 57.96 10.01
CA PRO A 84 -16.84 58.02 9.83
C PRO A 84 -17.31 58.15 8.37
N SER A 85 -16.47 58.71 7.50
CA SER A 85 -16.72 58.84 6.06
C SER A 85 -16.46 57.56 5.24
N GLY A 86 -15.99 56.49 5.89
CA GLY A 86 -15.53 55.27 5.25
C GLY A 86 -14.19 55.43 4.53
N SER A 87 -13.48 54.32 4.32
CA SER A 87 -12.17 54.30 3.66
C SER A 87 -11.94 52.98 2.92
N THR A 88 -10.91 52.92 2.07
CA THR A 88 -10.56 51.71 1.33
C THR A 88 -9.84 50.70 2.23
N GLN A 89 -9.89 49.42 1.87
CA GLN A 89 -9.24 48.36 2.67
C GLN A 89 -7.75 48.62 2.91
N THR A 90 -7.02 49.09 1.89
CA THR A 90 -5.57 49.36 1.97
C THR A 90 -5.25 50.50 2.92
N GLU A 91 -6.07 51.55 2.93
CA GLU A 91 -5.91 52.70 3.81
C GLU A 91 -6.25 52.32 5.26
N ILE A 92 -7.32 51.57 5.50
CA ILE A 92 -7.70 51.08 6.84
C ILE A 92 -6.58 50.22 7.44
N MET A 93 -6.03 49.28 6.66
CA MET A 93 -4.92 48.44 7.11
C MET A 93 -3.66 49.25 7.43
N THR A 94 -3.39 50.29 6.65
CA THR A 94 -2.24 51.19 6.86
C THR A 94 -2.46 52.06 8.10
N GLN A 95 -3.65 52.63 8.26
CA GLN A 95 -4.00 53.49 9.38
C GLN A 95 -4.00 52.73 10.72
N ALA A 96 -4.54 51.50 10.74
CA ALA A 96 -4.48 50.64 11.91
C ALA A 96 -3.04 50.31 12.32
N SER A 97 -2.15 50.10 11.34
CA SER A 97 -0.72 49.83 11.60
C SER A 97 0.05 51.07 12.08
N ILE A 98 -0.44 52.28 11.77
CA ILE A 98 0.16 53.55 12.23
C ILE A 98 -0.28 53.90 13.65
N LEU A 99 -1.54 53.60 14.00
CA LEU A 99 -2.13 53.96 15.30
C LEU A 99 -1.51 53.19 16.47
N ASN A 100 -1.06 51.95 16.27
CA ASN A 100 -0.49 51.10 17.32
C ASN A 100 0.89 50.56 16.91
N ALA A 101 1.94 50.99 17.62
CA ALA A 101 3.31 50.53 17.38
C ALA A 101 3.43 49.02 17.65
N GLY A 102 3.78 48.25 16.61
CA GLY A 102 3.86 46.78 16.66
C GLY A 102 2.71 46.05 15.97
N PHE A 103 1.65 46.76 15.56
CA PHE A 103 0.54 46.20 14.79
C PHE A 103 0.92 46.12 13.30
N THR A 104 1.11 44.90 12.79
CA THR A 104 1.58 44.69 11.41
C THR A 104 0.42 44.66 10.41
N LYS A 105 0.73 44.85 9.12
CA LYS A 105 -0.25 44.72 8.03
C LYS A 105 -0.90 43.34 7.97
N ASP A 106 -0.19 42.29 8.37
CA ASP A 106 -0.74 40.93 8.41
C ASP A 106 -1.74 40.76 9.56
N MET A 107 -1.45 41.32 10.74
CA MET A 107 -2.40 41.38 11.86
C MET A 107 -3.64 42.21 11.50
N ALA A 108 -3.45 43.33 10.80
CA ALA A 108 -4.55 44.16 10.28
C ALA A 108 -5.42 43.40 9.28
N LYS A 109 -4.85 42.52 8.45
CA LYS A 109 -5.59 41.68 7.51
C LYS A 109 -6.48 40.66 8.25
N VAL A 110 -5.94 40.02 9.29
CA VAL A 110 -6.69 39.08 10.15
C VAL A 110 -7.82 39.81 10.87
N GLY A 111 -7.52 40.96 11.49
CA GLY A 111 -8.50 41.81 12.17
C GLY A 111 -9.62 42.28 11.23
N PHE A 112 -9.29 42.62 9.98
CA PHE A 112 -10.27 43.03 8.97
C PHE A 112 -11.24 41.91 8.61
N SER A 113 -10.73 40.70 8.35
CA SER A 113 -11.57 39.53 8.08
C SER A 113 -12.47 39.20 9.28
N LYS A 114 -11.96 39.34 10.51
CA LYS A 114 -12.70 39.04 11.72
C LYS A 114 -13.77 40.09 12.01
N ALA A 115 -13.47 41.38 11.87
CA ALA A 115 -14.43 42.48 12.00
C ALA A 115 -15.57 42.37 10.97
N MET A 116 -15.28 41.94 9.74
CA MET A 116 -16.30 41.60 8.74
C MET A 116 -17.20 40.44 9.20
N SER A 117 -16.60 39.36 9.72
CA SER A 117 -17.35 38.18 10.17
C SER A 117 -18.25 38.44 11.39
N LEU A 118 -17.83 39.35 12.28
CA LEU A 118 -18.59 39.80 13.45
C LEU A 118 -19.65 40.85 13.11
N GLY A 119 -19.69 41.32 11.85
CA GLY A 119 -20.65 42.31 11.38
C GLY A 119 -20.42 43.71 11.93
N TRP A 120 -19.21 44.04 12.40
CA TRP A 120 -18.87 45.36 12.92
C TRP A 120 -18.68 46.40 11.81
N ILE A 121 -18.27 45.94 10.62
CA ILE A 121 -17.98 46.77 9.46
C ILE A 121 -18.78 46.29 8.23
N ALA A 122 -19.14 47.22 7.34
CA ALA A 122 -19.95 46.95 6.15
C ALA A 122 -19.36 47.60 4.90
N VAL A 123 -19.66 47.02 3.73
CA VAL A 123 -19.24 47.55 2.42
C VAL A 123 -20.29 48.50 1.88
N ASP A 124 -19.88 49.73 1.62
CA ASP A 124 -20.64 50.71 0.82
C ASP A 124 -20.11 50.72 -0.61
N LYS A 125 -21.01 50.45 -1.58
CA LYS A 125 -20.72 50.38 -3.01
C LYS A 125 -21.28 51.58 -3.79
N SER A 126 -21.84 52.58 -3.10
CA SER A 126 -22.55 53.71 -3.71
C SER A 126 -21.64 54.70 -4.46
N SER A 127 -20.33 54.73 -4.16
CA SER A 127 -19.37 55.72 -4.69
C SER A 127 -18.22 55.10 -5.50
N GLY A 128 -18.52 54.10 -6.33
CA GLY A 128 -17.56 53.48 -7.25
C GLY A 128 -16.69 52.43 -6.55
N ALA A 129 -15.50 52.81 -6.08
CA ALA A 129 -14.60 51.88 -5.37
C ALA A 129 -15.22 51.43 -4.03
N PRO A 130 -15.11 50.14 -3.64
CA PRO A 130 -15.75 49.64 -2.43
C PRO A 130 -15.13 50.31 -1.19
N LYS A 131 -15.95 51.07 -0.45
CA LYS A 131 -15.58 51.69 0.82
C LYS A 131 -16.11 50.85 1.98
N PHE A 132 -15.36 50.81 3.07
CA PHE A 132 -15.78 50.11 4.28
C PHE A 132 -16.14 51.15 5.34
N ILE A 133 -17.32 50.99 5.95
CA ILE A 133 -17.88 51.85 6.99
C ILE A 133 -18.15 51.06 8.27
N GLN A 134 -18.18 51.75 9.41
CA GLN A 134 -18.63 51.18 10.68
C GLN A 134 -20.14 50.93 10.60
N LYS A 135 -20.57 49.67 10.82
CA LYS A 135 -21.99 49.28 10.76
C LYS A 135 -22.70 49.50 12.09
N VAL A 136 -21.96 49.32 13.18
CA VAL A 136 -22.43 49.51 14.57
C VAL A 136 -21.86 50.82 15.12
N SER A 137 -22.51 51.40 16.13
CA SER A 137 -22.03 52.63 16.79
C SER A 137 -21.03 52.36 17.91
N SER A 138 -21.01 51.14 18.45
CA SER A 138 -20.07 50.69 19.47
C SER A 138 -19.81 49.18 19.32
N ILE A 139 -18.63 48.74 19.77
CA ILE A 139 -18.22 47.34 19.79
C ILE A 139 -17.89 46.92 21.22
N GLN A 140 -18.05 45.63 21.53
CA GLN A 140 -17.55 45.02 22.76
C GLN A 140 -16.38 44.10 22.42
N ASP A 141 -15.20 44.41 22.95
CA ASP A 141 -13.98 43.66 22.71
C ASP A 141 -13.82 42.50 23.71
N VAL A 142 -14.61 41.45 23.50
CA VAL A 142 -14.66 40.26 24.35
C VAL A 142 -13.29 39.57 24.45
N VAL A 143 -12.48 39.61 23.38
CA VAL A 143 -11.14 39.02 23.34
C VAL A 143 -10.19 39.76 24.29
N GLN A 144 -10.19 41.09 24.27
CA GLN A 144 -9.41 41.88 25.22
C GLN A 144 -9.89 41.69 26.66
N GLU A 145 -11.21 41.63 26.90
CA GLU A 145 -11.78 41.38 28.24
C GLU A 145 -11.31 40.04 28.80
N HIS A 146 -11.41 38.96 28.03
CA HIS A 146 -10.95 37.63 28.44
C HIS A 146 -9.44 37.58 28.72
N LEU A 147 -8.60 38.22 27.89
CA LEU A 147 -7.16 38.23 28.13
C LEU A 147 -6.77 39.07 29.35
N LYS A 148 -7.51 40.16 29.67
CA LYS A 148 -7.32 40.94 30.90
C LYS A 148 -7.73 40.13 32.15
N GLU A 149 -8.82 39.36 32.06
CA GLU A 149 -9.21 38.44 33.14
C GLU A 149 -8.18 37.32 33.35
N LEU A 150 -7.57 36.82 32.27
CA LEU A 150 -6.49 35.83 32.34
C LEU A 150 -5.22 36.39 32.98
N ALA A 151 -4.84 37.62 32.66
CA ALA A 151 -3.74 38.32 33.32
C ALA A 151 -3.97 38.50 34.83
N SER A 152 -5.24 38.55 35.26
CA SER A 152 -5.64 38.68 36.67
C SER A 152 -5.74 37.34 37.43
N GLY A 153 -5.47 36.21 36.77
CA GLY A 153 -5.40 34.89 37.40
C GLY A 153 -6.71 34.10 37.48
N LYS A 154 -7.76 34.49 36.73
CA LYS A 154 -8.99 33.69 36.58
C LYS A 154 -8.86 32.73 35.39
N ASN A 155 -8.97 31.42 35.65
CA ASN A 155 -8.82 30.38 34.65
C ASN A 155 -10.00 30.35 33.65
N MET A 156 -9.75 30.77 32.41
CA MET A 156 -10.54 30.37 31.24
C MET A 156 -9.63 29.99 30.07
N LEU A 157 -10.02 28.91 29.37
CA LEU A 157 -9.24 28.34 28.27
C LEU A 157 -9.48 29.14 26.99
N THR A 158 -8.45 29.82 26.48
CA THR A 158 -8.39 30.36 25.10
C THR A 158 -7.08 29.93 24.42
N ASN A 159 -7.12 29.83 23.09
CA ASN A 159 -6.04 29.33 22.21
C ASN A 159 -4.81 30.27 22.12
N GLU A 160 -4.70 31.28 22.98
CA GLU A 160 -3.70 32.37 22.93
C GLU A 160 -2.66 32.28 24.06
N LEU A 161 -2.69 31.19 24.82
CA LEU A 161 -1.80 30.93 25.94
C LEU A 161 -0.51 30.25 25.49
N ARG A 162 0.63 30.68 26.04
CA ARG A 162 1.89 29.94 25.95
C ARG A 162 2.03 29.10 27.21
N THR A 163 2.21 27.79 27.02
CA THR A 163 2.57 26.89 28.12
C THR A 163 4.09 26.80 28.22
N GLU A 164 4.64 27.16 29.37
CA GLU A 164 6.04 26.89 29.68
C GLU A 164 6.09 25.65 30.58
N ILE A 165 6.64 24.55 30.05
CA ILE A 165 6.81 23.30 30.78
C ILE A 165 8.19 23.33 31.43
N VAL A 166 8.25 23.51 32.74
CA VAL A 166 9.50 23.41 33.49
C VAL A 166 9.70 21.96 33.90
N LYS A 167 10.81 21.37 33.48
CA LYS A 167 11.17 19.97 33.72
C LYS A 167 12.23 19.87 34.81
N SER A 168 11.93 19.19 35.91
CA SER A 168 12.86 18.99 37.02
C SER A 168 13.04 17.51 37.36
N TYR A 169 14.23 17.12 37.79
CA TYR A 169 14.52 15.77 38.29
C TYR A 169 14.50 15.72 39.81
N GLU A 170 13.75 14.77 40.39
CA GLU A 170 14.01 14.25 41.73
C GLU A 170 15.05 13.13 41.63
N MET A 171 16.07 13.15 42.48
CA MET A 171 17.19 12.22 42.44
C MET A 171 17.35 11.50 43.77
N LYS A 172 17.75 10.23 43.72
CA LYS A 172 18.08 9.38 44.87
C LYS A 172 19.34 8.54 44.56
N PRO A 173 20.08 8.06 45.57
CA PRO A 173 21.17 7.09 45.37
C PRO A 173 20.65 5.82 44.67
N GLY A 174 21.37 5.34 43.65
CA GLY A 174 21.05 4.08 42.98
C GLY A 174 21.80 2.87 43.57
N SER A 175 21.64 1.70 42.96
CA SER A 175 22.22 0.43 43.43
C SER A 175 23.76 0.38 43.39
N SER A 176 24.38 1.18 42.52
CA SER A 176 25.82 1.29 42.30
C SER A 176 26.37 2.66 42.71
N PHE A 177 25.76 3.28 43.73
CA PHE A 177 26.14 4.61 44.20
C PHE A 177 27.60 4.67 44.67
N SER A 178 28.36 5.61 44.11
CA SER A 178 29.76 5.88 44.44
C SER A 178 30.00 7.38 44.39
N THR A 179 30.92 7.88 45.24
CA THR A 179 31.28 9.29 45.30
C THR A 179 32.37 9.69 44.32
N SER A 180 33.02 8.71 43.65
CA SER A 180 34.07 8.93 42.66
C SER A 180 33.70 8.32 41.31
N VAL A 181 33.79 9.11 40.23
CA VAL A 181 33.48 8.66 38.86
C VAL A 181 34.74 8.09 38.20
N THR A 182 34.82 6.77 38.03
CA THR A 182 35.86 6.12 37.22
C THR A 182 35.56 6.27 35.73
N LYS A 183 36.51 6.83 34.96
CA LYS A 183 36.35 7.03 33.51
C LYS A 183 36.68 5.73 32.78
N GLN A 184 35.67 5.11 32.16
CA GLN A 184 35.85 3.96 31.28
C GLN A 184 36.47 4.39 29.94
N GLU A 185 37.35 3.56 29.37
CA GLU A 185 37.94 3.79 28.04
C GLU A 185 36.93 3.48 26.94
N THR A 186 36.94 4.24 25.83
CA THR A 186 35.97 4.05 24.73
C THR A 186 36.45 3.06 23.69
N ASP A 187 37.72 3.13 23.31
CA ASP A 187 38.27 2.36 22.19
C ASP A 187 39.58 1.67 22.60
N LEU A 188 39.85 0.53 21.97
CA LEU A 188 41.11 -0.18 22.12
C LEU A 188 42.17 0.47 21.21
N THR A 189 43.26 0.98 21.79
CA THR A 189 44.35 1.59 21.01
C THR A 189 45.53 0.64 20.78
N PRO A 190 46.34 0.84 19.72
CA PRO A 190 47.54 0.04 19.46
C PRO A 190 48.54 0.02 20.64
N GLU A 191 48.67 1.13 21.38
CA GLU A 191 49.57 1.27 22.53
C GLU A 191 49.07 0.45 23.72
N MET A 192 47.75 0.38 23.93
CA MET A 192 47.16 -0.46 24.97
C MET A 192 47.43 -1.94 24.69
N ILE A 193 47.30 -2.36 23.42
CA ILE A 193 47.61 -3.73 22.98
C ILE A 193 49.09 -4.06 23.25
N THR A 194 49.99 -3.14 22.90
CA THR A 194 51.44 -3.33 23.04
C THR A 194 51.88 -3.36 24.51
N SER A 195 51.31 -2.50 25.36
CA SER A 195 51.64 -2.42 26.80
C SER A 195 50.90 -3.43 27.67
N GLY A 196 49.86 -4.09 27.15
CA GLY A 196 48.99 -5.00 27.90
C GLY A 196 48.00 -4.30 28.84
N SER A 197 47.94 -2.95 28.84
CA SER A 197 47.09 -2.18 29.76
C SER A 197 45.58 -2.41 29.55
N TRP A 198 45.18 -2.93 28.39
CA TRP A 198 43.78 -3.27 28.10
C TRP A 198 43.23 -4.38 29.00
N LYS A 199 44.09 -5.23 29.59
CA LYS A 199 43.65 -6.33 30.47
C LYS A 199 43.11 -5.83 31.81
N THR A 200 43.53 -4.65 32.25
CA THR A 200 43.22 -4.10 33.58
C THR A 200 42.30 -2.88 33.55
N LYS A 201 42.03 -2.32 32.36
CA LYS A 201 41.15 -1.16 32.20
C LYS A 201 39.72 -1.61 31.87
N GLU A 202 38.74 -0.88 32.39
CA GLU A 202 37.33 -1.07 32.03
C GLU A 202 36.96 -0.26 30.79
N PHE A 203 36.27 -0.92 29.85
CA PHE A 203 35.79 -0.31 28.62
C PHE A 203 34.30 -0.02 28.69
N LYS A 204 33.90 1.09 28.09
CA LYS A 204 32.48 1.39 27.90
C LYS A 204 31.86 0.34 26.98
N ALA A 205 30.75 -0.26 27.39
CA ALA A 205 30.04 -1.22 26.56
C ALA A 205 29.61 -0.58 25.22
N TYR A 206 29.89 -1.28 24.12
CA TYR A 206 29.49 -0.83 22.80
C TYR A 206 27.98 -0.97 22.63
N ASN A 207 27.31 0.09 22.19
CA ASN A 207 25.86 0.06 21.99
C ASN A 207 25.51 -0.67 20.69
N LEU A 208 25.27 -1.98 20.78
CA LEU A 208 24.85 -2.81 19.64
C LEU A 208 23.44 -2.50 19.11
N ASN A 209 22.65 -1.69 19.83
CA ASN A 209 21.32 -1.27 19.40
C ASN A 209 21.36 0.00 18.52
N ALA A 210 22.52 0.65 18.37
CA ALA A 210 22.67 1.81 17.50
C ALA A 210 23.04 1.40 16.07
N LEU A 211 22.51 2.12 15.08
CA LEU A 211 22.97 1.98 13.69
C LEU A 211 24.44 2.44 13.60
N GLY A 212 25.26 1.63 12.93
CA GLY A 212 26.64 1.98 12.65
C GLY A 212 26.76 3.17 11.70
N THR A 213 27.95 3.75 11.62
CA THR A 213 28.23 4.84 10.68
C THR A 213 28.07 4.36 9.23
N PRO A 214 27.26 5.03 8.40
CA PRO A 214 27.14 4.67 6.99
C PRO A 214 28.48 4.82 6.27
N VAL A 215 28.88 3.79 5.52
CA VAL A 215 30.11 3.82 4.73
C VAL A 215 29.89 4.70 3.48
N PRO A 216 30.76 5.67 3.18
CA PRO A 216 30.69 6.45 1.94
C PRO A 216 30.77 5.52 0.72
N ARG A 217 29.79 5.61 -0.18
CA ARG A 217 29.71 4.78 -1.38
C ARG A 217 29.15 5.57 -2.57
N GLY A 218 29.40 5.07 -3.78
CA GLY A 218 28.73 5.59 -4.98
C GLY A 218 27.25 5.19 -5.02
N HIS A 219 26.42 6.04 -5.62
CA HIS A 219 24.98 5.79 -5.75
C HIS A 219 24.55 5.94 -7.21
N LEU A 220 23.68 5.04 -7.66
CA LEU A 220 23.04 5.12 -8.97
C LEU A 220 21.64 5.73 -8.82
N HIS A 221 21.27 6.58 -9.77
CA HIS A 221 19.94 7.18 -9.78
C HIS A 221 18.83 6.10 -9.88
N PRO A 222 17.73 6.17 -9.10
CA PRO A 222 16.69 5.13 -9.09
C PRO A 222 16.12 4.82 -10.49
N LEU A 223 15.83 5.86 -11.26
CA LEU A 223 15.38 5.75 -12.65
C LEU A 223 16.37 4.98 -13.54
N MET A 224 17.67 5.20 -13.35
CA MET A 224 18.73 4.53 -14.13
C MET A 224 18.87 3.06 -13.72
N LYS A 225 18.66 2.73 -12.45
CA LYS A 225 18.60 1.33 -12.01
C LYS A 225 17.41 0.60 -12.65
N VAL A 226 16.25 1.25 -12.74
CA VAL A 226 15.06 0.68 -13.40
C VAL A 226 15.30 0.54 -14.91
N ARG A 227 15.91 1.54 -15.56
CA ARG A 227 16.34 1.46 -16.97
C ARG A 227 17.21 0.24 -17.24
N ALA A 228 18.18 -0.02 -16.37
CA ALA A 228 19.08 -1.18 -16.51
C ALA A 228 18.32 -2.51 -16.45
N GLU A 229 17.33 -2.62 -15.57
CA GLU A 229 16.49 -3.82 -15.46
C GLU A 229 15.58 -4.00 -16.70
N PHE A 230 14.92 -2.94 -17.18
CA PHE A 230 14.13 -3.01 -18.42
C PHE A 230 14.99 -3.44 -19.60
N ARG A 231 16.18 -2.85 -19.73
CA ARG A 231 17.16 -3.21 -20.76
C ARG A 231 17.53 -4.69 -20.66
N GLN A 232 17.77 -5.20 -19.46
CA GLN A 232 18.07 -6.61 -19.25
C GLN A 232 16.92 -7.53 -19.67
N ILE A 233 15.66 -7.16 -19.39
CA ILE A 233 14.48 -7.95 -19.78
C ILE A 233 14.37 -8.07 -21.30
N PHE A 234 14.58 -6.97 -22.04
CA PHE A 234 14.59 -7.03 -23.50
C PHE A 234 15.69 -7.94 -24.04
N LEU A 235 16.91 -7.85 -23.49
CA LEU A 235 18.03 -8.71 -23.89
C LEU A 235 17.73 -10.19 -23.60
N GLU A 236 17.14 -10.50 -22.44
CA GLU A 236 16.70 -11.86 -22.09
C GLU A 236 15.61 -12.40 -23.04
N MET A 237 14.79 -11.52 -23.62
CA MET A 237 13.75 -11.87 -24.59
C MET A 237 14.24 -11.93 -26.04
N GLY A 238 15.55 -11.73 -26.26
CA GLY A 238 16.21 -11.78 -27.57
C GLY A 238 16.02 -10.52 -28.42
N PHE A 239 15.77 -9.37 -27.80
CA PHE A 239 15.69 -8.09 -28.49
C PHE A 239 17.08 -7.45 -28.64
N SER A 240 17.29 -6.75 -29.74
CA SER A 240 18.48 -5.94 -30.00
C SER A 240 18.22 -4.46 -29.72
N GLU A 241 19.15 -3.78 -29.07
CA GLU A 241 19.02 -2.37 -28.71
C GLU A 241 19.21 -1.48 -29.95
N MET A 242 18.24 -0.61 -30.23
CA MET A 242 18.30 0.36 -31.33
C MET A 242 19.19 1.56 -30.96
N PRO A 243 19.96 2.11 -31.90
CA PRO A 243 20.67 3.36 -31.70
C PRO A 243 19.68 4.54 -31.68
N THR A 244 19.64 5.27 -30.57
CA THR A 244 18.74 6.41 -30.34
C THR A 244 19.50 7.74 -30.23
N ASN A 245 20.70 7.82 -30.80
CA ASN A 245 21.63 8.94 -30.68
C ASN A 245 21.23 10.19 -31.49
N ASN A 246 19.94 10.54 -31.46
CA ASN A 246 19.32 11.68 -32.13
C ASN A 246 18.13 12.21 -31.32
N TYR A 247 18.31 13.34 -30.62
CA TYR A 247 17.17 14.03 -29.98
C TYR A 247 16.38 14.86 -30.98
N VAL A 248 17.09 15.44 -31.96
CA VAL A 248 16.48 16.13 -33.09
C VAL A 248 16.04 15.10 -34.12
N GLU A 249 14.80 15.23 -34.57
CA GLU A 249 14.23 14.41 -35.62
C GLU A 249 13.50 15.29 -36.63
N SER A 250 13.46 14.86 -37.88
CA SER A 250 12.62 15.52 -38.89
C SER A 250 11.15 15.15 -38.66
N SER A 251 10.22 16.07 -38.94
CA SER A 251 8.78 15.79 -38.96
C SER A 251 8.44 14.60 -39.86
N PHE A 252 9.21 14.39 -40.93
CA PHE A 252 9.08 13.22 -41.78
C PHE A 252 9.21 11.92 -40.99
N TRP A 253 10.34 11.68 -40.33
CA TRP A 253 10.58 10.45 -39.57
C TRP A 253 9.73 10.37 -38.29
N ASN A 254 9.48 11.50 -37.64
CA ASN A 254 8.71 11.52 -36.40
C ASN A 254 7.20 11.33 -36.64
N PHE A 255 6.68 11.68 -37.81
CA PHE A 255 5.24 11.62 -38.05
C PHE A 255 4.85 11.04 -39.42
N ASP A 256 5.36 11.59 -40.53
CA ASP A 256 4.90 11.20 -41.87
C ASP A 256 5.23 9.74 -42.21
N ALA A 257 6.43 9.28 -41.88
CA ALA A 257 6.90 7.91 -42.07
C ALA A 257 6.08 6.89 -41.26
N LEU A 258 5.44 7.34 -40.17
CA LEU A 258 4.52 6.54 -39.36
C LEU A 258 3.11 6.51 -39.94
N PHE A 259 2.84 7.15 -41.07
CA PHE A 259 1.49 7.33 -41.57
C PHE A 259 0.60 8.19 -40.64
N GLN A 260 1.19 9.11 -39.86
CA GLN A 260 0.42 10.09 -39.11
C GLN A 260 0.17 11.36 -39.97
N PRO A 261 -1.09 11.81 -40.15
CA PRO A 261 -1.41 12.88 -41.09
C PRO A 261 -0.85 14.24 -40.65
N GLN A 262 -0.61 15.14 -41.60
CA GLN A 262 0.01 16.46 -41.34
C GLN A 262 -0.91 17.40 -40.55
N GLN A 263 -2.22 17.23 -40.64
CA GLN A 263 -3.23 17.97 -39.88
C GLN A 263 -3.49 17.41 -38.47
N HIS A 264 -2.72 16.41 -38.02
CA HIS A 264 -2.92 15.80 -36.71
C HIS A 264 -2.59 16.79 -35.57
N PRO A 265 -3.44 16.92 -34.53
CA PRO A 265 -3.23 17.87 -33.43
C PRO A 265 -1.86 17.77 -32.76
N ALA A 266 -1.35 16.55 -32.57
CA ALA A 266 -0.01 16.35 -31.99
C ALA A 266 1.15 17.01 -32.75
N ARG A 267 0.94 17.49 -33.99
CA ARG A 267 1.93 18.26 -34.76
C ARG A 267 1.85 19.77 -34.52
N ASP A 268 0.90 20.24 -33.72
CA ASP A 268 0.78 21.65 -33.36
C ASP A 268 1.98 22.07 -32.49
N ALA A 269 2.39 23.33 -32.60
CA ALA A 269 3.44 23.92 -31.77
C ALA A 269 3.05 23.92 -30.27
N HIS A 270 1.75 23.83 -29.98
CA HIS A 270 1.27 23.63 -28.61
C HIS A 270 1.65 22.27 -28.02
N ASP A 271 1.83 21.22 -28.84
CA ASP A 271 2.15 19.86 -28.37
C ASP A 271 3.60 19.44 -28.67
N THR A 272 4.23 20.04 -29.68
CA THR A 272 5.55 19.65 -30.18
C THR A 272 6.55 20.80 -30.17
N PHE A 273 7.78 20.52 -29.72
CA PHE A 273 8.90 21.46 -29.79
C PHE A 273 9.56 21.44 -31.17
N PHE A 274 9.22 22.40 -32.02
CA PHE A 274 9.93 22.64 -33.28
C PHE A 274 11.23 23.42 -33.07
N LEU A 275 12.23 23.15 -33.90
CA LEU A 275 13.51 23.84 -33.83
C LEU A 275 13.50 25.16 -34.60
N ALA A 276 14.09 26.18 -33.99
CA ALA A 276 14.47 27.41 -34.69
C ALA A 276 15.79 27.22 -35.46
N ASP A 277 16.73 26.44 -34.92
CA ASP A 277 18.02 26.12 -35.55
C ASP A 277 18.52 24.73 -35.09
N PRO A 278 18.85 23.81 -36.00
CA PRO A 278 18.55 23.83 -37.44
C PRO A 278 17.06 23.60 -37.70
N ALA A 279 16.37 24.55 -38.36
CA ALA A 279 14.92 24.47 -38.59
C ALA A 279 14.49 23.40 -39.60
N THR A 280 15.36 23.03 -40.55
CA THR A 280 15.01 22.12 -41.65
C THR A 280 16.01 20.97 -41.77
N ALA A 281 15.50 19.79 -42.13
CA ALA A 281 16.28 18.60 -42.41
C ALA A 281 16.72 18.54 -43.88
N SER A 282 17.96 18.12 -44.12
CA SER A 282 18.50 17.82 -45.45
C SER A 282 18.47 16.32 -45.80
N ASP A 283 18.52 15.44 -44.81
CA ASP A 283 18.88 14.03 -44.99
C ASP A 283 17.67 13.08 -45.01
N ILE A 284 16.65 13.43 -45.81
CA ILE A 284 15.45 12.60 -46.00
C ILE A 284 15.57 11.82 -47.31
N PRO A 285 15.43 10.47 -47.31
CA PRO A 285 15.49 9.68 -48.54
C PRO A 285 14.36 10.08 -49.51
N THR A 286 14.71 10.69 -50.64
CA THR A 286 13.73 11.29 -51.56
C THR A 286 12.77 10.25 -52.14
N ASP A 287 13.28 9.09 -52.58
CA ASP A 287 12.45 8.02 -53.14
C ASP A 287 11.42 7.49 -52.13
N TYR A 288 11.80 7.38 -50.85
CA TYR A 288 10.87 6.96 -49.80
C TYR A 288 9.86 8.04 -49.48
N MET A 289 10.30 9.30 -49.40
CA MET A 289 9.42 10.45 -49.17
C MET A 289 8.36 10.59 -50.26
N GLU A 290 8.69 10.35 -51.53
CA GLU A 290 7.72 10.35 -52.63
C GLU A 290 6.66 9.26 -52.49
N ARG A 291 7.05 8.04 -52.09
CA ARG A 291 6.10 6.96 -51.82
C ARG A 291 5.18 7.30 -50.64
N VAL A 292 5.74 7.84 -49.55
CA VAL A 292 4.96 8.30 -48.39
C VAL A 292 3.98 9.40 -48.81
N LYS A 293 4.44 10.42 -49.54
CA LYS A 293 3.58 11.48 -50.09
C LYS A 293 2.41 10.89 -50.88
N ASN A 294 2.69 9.94 -51.76
CA ASN A 294 1.64 9.34 -52.59
C ASN A 294 0.61 8.57 -51.75
N VAL A 295 1.06 7.73 -50.81
CA VAL A 295 0.16 6.94 -49.94
C VAL A 295 -0.68 7.83 -49.02
N HIS A 296 -0.11 8.91 -48.48
CA HIS A 296 -0.85 9.88 -47.67
C HIS A 296 -1.93 10.61 -48.48
N SER A 297 -1.59 11.09 -49.68
CA SER A 297 -2.49 11.93 -50.47
C SER A 297 -3.54 11.13 -51.25
N HIS A 298 -3.12 10.11 -51.99
CA HIS A 298 -3.96 9.40 -52.97
C HIS A 298 -4.29 7.97 -52.54
N GLY A 299 -3.71 7.48 -51.44
CA GLY A 299 -3.79 6.08 -51.07
C GLY A 299 -2.83 5.20 -51.86
N GLY A 300 -2.88 3.90 -51.56
CA GLY A 300 -1.96 2.90 -52.07
C GLY A 300 -1.96 1.66 -51.18
N TYR A 301 -1.46 0.55 -51.70
CA TYR A 301 -1.33 -0.70 -50.95
C TYR A 301 -2.64 -1.20 -50.29
N GLY A 302 -3.77 -1.03 -50.99
CA GLY A 302 -5.10 -1.39 -50.50
C GLY A 302 -5.79 -0.33 -49.63
N SER A 303 -5.10 0.75 -49.28
CA SER A 303 -5.66 1.89 -48.53
C SER A 303 -6.11 3.04 -49.43
N GLN A 304 -7.08 3.82 -48.97
CA GLN A 304 -7.57 5.03 -49.65
C GLN A 304 -6.72 6.27 -49.32
N GLY A 305 -5.74 6.15 -48.40
CA GLY A 305 -4.99 7.30 -47.91
C GLY A 305 -5.86 8.26 -47.10
N TYR A 306 -5.35 9.46 -46.85
CA TYR A 306 -6.06 10.50 -46.11
C TYR A 306 -6.75 11.54 -47.00
N GLY A 307 -6.51 11.54 -48.31
CA GLY A 307 -7.22 12.40 -49.26
C GLY A 307 -6.90 13.90 -49.11
N TYR A 308 -5.67 14.26 -48.77
CA TYR A 308 -5.23 15.66 -48.63
C TYR A 308 -3.93 15.96 -49.38
N ASP A 309 -3.65 17.24 -49.61
CA ASP A 309 -2.40 17.70 -50.23
C ASP A 309 -1.23 17.64 -49.22
N TRP A 310 -0.33 16.66 -49.41
CA TRP A 310 0.81 16.44 -48.53
C TRP A 310 1.96 17.39 -48.87
N LYS A 311 2.40 18.18 -47.89
CA LYS A 311 3.38 19.26 -48.05
C LYS A 311 4.78 18.81 -47.64
N VAL A 312 5.72 18.89 -48.58
CA VAL A 312 7.14 18.57 -48.34
C VAL A 312 7.76 19.47 -47.27
N GLU A 313 7.41 20.76 -47.29
CA GLU A 313 7.95 21.75 -46.34
C GLU A 313 7.59 21.42 -44.90
N GLU A 314 6.42 20.81 -44.65
CA GLU A 314 6.03 20.39 -43.30
C GLU A 314 6.86 19.19 -42.81
N ALA A 315 7.14 18.24 -43.71
CA ALA A 315 7.94 17.06 -43.40
C ALA A 315 9.43 17.38 -43.15
N LYS A 316 9.93 18.47 -43.74
CA LYS A 316 11.31 18.93 -43.55
C LYS A 316 11.55 19.65 -42.23
N LYS A 317 10.51 20.12 -41.52
CA LYS A 317 10.70 20.81 -40.24
C LYS A 317 11.38 19.89 -39.23
N ASN A 318 12.40 20.39 -38.55
CA ASN A 318 13.01 19.67 -37.43
C ASN A 318 12.27 19.96 -36.13
N LEU A 319 12.27 18.96 -35.27
CA LEU A 319 11.66 18.99 -33.95
C LEU A 319 12.51 18.19 -32.96
N LEU A 320 12.23 18.35 -31.67
CA LEU A 320 12.67 17.38 -30.68
C LEU A 320 11.73 16.19 -30.71
N ARG A 321 12.27 14.97 -30.87
CA ARG A 321 11.47 13.76 -31.03
C ARG A 321 10.42 13.60 -29.93
N THR A 322 9.19 13.32 -30.33
CA THR A 322 8.05 13.25 -29.40
C THR A 322 7.80 11.85 -28.82
N HIS A 323 8.37 10.84 -29.48
CA HIS A 323 8.31 9.43 -29.11
C HIS A 323 9.43 8.64 -29.80
N THR A 324 9.85 7.51 -29.21
CA THR A 324 10.91 6.66 -29.77
C THR A 324 10.50 5.89 -31.02
N THR A 325 9.21 5.90 -31.38
CA THR A 325 8.66 5.27 -32.59
C THR A 325 9.29 5.81 -33.88
N ALA A 326 9.79 7.04 -33.87
CA ALA A 326 10.56 7.59 -34.99
C ALA A 326 11.86 6.79 -35.26
N VAL A 327 12.52 6.33 -34.18
CA VAL A 327 13.71 5.48 -34.27
C VAL A 327 13.33 4.12 -34.84
N SER A 328 12.20 3.56 -34.40
CA SER A 328 11.66 2.31 -34.95
C SER A 328 11.37 2.42 -36.46
N ALA A 329 10.81 3.53 -36.93
CA ALA A 329 10.61 3.77 -38.36
C ALA A 329 11.92 3.77 -39.15
N ARG A 330 12.96 4.43 -38.64
CA ARG A 330 14.30 4.42 -39.26
C ARG A 330 14.88 3.01 -39.33
N MET A 331 14.77 2.25 -38.24
CA MET A 331 15.27 0.88 -38.16
C MET A 331 14.52 -0.08 -39.08
N LEU A 332 13.20 0.03 -39.17
CA LEU A 332 12.37 -0.77 -40.08
C LEU A 332 12.64 -0.42 -41.54
N TYR A 333 12.80 0.87 -41.86
CA TYR A 333 13.20 1.29 -43.21
C TYR A 333 14.58 0.72 -43.60
N ALA A 334 15.57 0.80 -42.70
CA ALA A 334 16.89 0.22 -42.93
C ALA A 334 16.83 -1.31 -43.09
N LEU A 335 16.01 -2.00 -42.29
CA LEU A 335 15.77 -3.44 -42.41
C LEU A 335 15.18 -3.80 -43.77
N ALA A 336 14.26 -2.97 -44.30
CA ALA A 336 13.66 -3.17 -45.61
C ALA A 336 14.69 -3.07 -46.75
N GLN A 337 15.69 -2.17 -46.65
CA GLN A 337 16.69 -1.98 -47.69
C GLN A 337 17.72 -3.14 -47.77
N GLY A 338 17.96 -3.85 -46.66
CA GLY A 338 18.98 -4.90 -46.56
C GLY A 338 18.51 -6.31 -46.93
N GLY A 339 17.27 -6.45 -47.41
CA GLY A 339 16.58 -7.74 -47.52
C GLY A 339 15.99 -8.16 -46.18
N PHE A 340 14.68 -8.44 -46.15
CA PHE A 340 13.96 -8.69 -44.90
C PHE A 340 14.47 -9.94 -44.18
N LYS A 341 14.68 -9.79 -42.87
CA LYS A 341 14.90 -10.89 -41.92
C LYS A 341 14.10 -10.57 -40.65
N PRO A 342 13.48 -11.57 -40.02
CA PRO A 342 12.78 -11.36 -38.76
C PRO A 342 13.69 -10.72 -37.72
N ALA A 343 13.18 -9.70 -37.03
CA ALA A 343 13.97 -8.90 -36.11
C ALA A 343 13.14 -8.46 -34.89
N LYS A 344 13.84 -8.33 -33.75
CA LYS A 344 13.29 -7.84 -32.49
C LYS A 344 14.15 -6.68 -32.03
N TYR A 345 13.54 -5.51 -31.89
CA TYR A 345 14.23 -4.27 -31.55
C TYR A 345 13.64 -3.62 -30.32
N PHE A 346 14.48 -2.99 -29.50
CA PHE A 346 14.01 -2.19 -28.38
C PHE A 346 14.81 -0.91 -28.23
N SER A 347 14.22 0.09 -27.59
CA SER A 347 14.93 1.30 -27.19
C SER A 347 14.42 1.79 -25.84
N ILE A 348 15.30 2.46 -25.10
CA ILE A 348 14.94 3.17 -23.87
C ILE A 348 15.65 4.51 -23.89
N ASP A 349 14.92 5.57 -24.24
CA ASP A 349 15.53 6.88 -24.37
C ASP A 349 14.55 8.04 -24.18
N ARG A 350 15.11 9.24 -24.05
CA ARG A 350 14.39 10.47 -23.74
C ARG A 350 13.59 11.00 -24.92
N VAL A 351 12.38 11.48 -24.68
CA VAL A 351 11.49 12.11 -25.65
C VAL A 351 10.97 13.43 -25.07
N PHE A 352 10.50 14.31 -25.95
CA PHE A 352 10.16 15.68 -25.60
C PHE A 352 8.74 16.02 -26.07
N ARG A 353 7.92 16.56 -25.18
CA ARG A 353 6.55 16.99 -25.50
C ARG A 353 6.28 18.33 -24.86
N ASN A 354 5.62 19.22 -25.58
CA ASN A 354 5.28 20.55 -25.07
C ASN A 354 4.02 20.49 -24.18
N GLU A 355 4.02 19.58 -23.22
CA GLU A 355 2.94 19.41 -22.25
C GLU A 355 3.14 20.35 -21.06
N THR A 356 2.04 20.78 -20.44
CA THR A 356 2.10 21.60 -19.24
C THR A 356 2.68 20.80 -18.08
N LEU A 357 3.75 21.32 -17.46
CA LEU A 357 4.43 20.67 -16.34
C LEU A 357 3.51 20.54 -15.12
N ASP A 358 3.13 19.32 -14.75
CA ASP A 358 2.32 19.02 -13.57
C ASP A 358 2.99 17.95 -12.68
N ALA A 359 2.26 17.34 -11.75
CA ALA A 359 2.82 16.31 -10.85
C ALA A 359 3.08 14.96 -11.55
N THR A 360 2.53 14.77 -12.75
CA THR A 360 2.48 13.53 -13.52
C THR A 360 3.09 13.64 -14.92
N HIS A 361 3.22 14.85 -15.47
CA HIS A 361 3.72 15.14 -16.81
C HIS A 361 4.97 16.02 -16.74
N LEU A 362 5.97 15.65 -17.53
CA LEU A 362 7.20 16.39 -17.75
C LEU A 362 7.34 16.72 -19.24
N ALA A 363 7.97 17.86 -19.52
CA ALA A 363 8.31 18.25 -20.89
C ALA A 363 9.33 17.31 -21.54
N GLU A 364 10.12 16.62 -20.71
CA GLU A 364 11.03 15.56 -21.12
C GLU A 364 10.89 14.34 -20.20
N PHE A 365 10.82 13.14 -20.79
CA PHE A 365 10.72 11.87 -20.05
C PHE A 365 11.28 10.72 -20.90
N HIS A 366 11.48 9.54 -20.32
CA HIS A 366 12.02 8.39 -21.04
C HIS A 366 10.92 7.46 -21.49
N GLN A 367 10.92 7.16 -22.80
CA GLN A 367 10.05 6.17 -23.39
C GLN A 367 10.83 4.87 -23.62
N ILE A 368 10.22 3.78 -23.20
CA ILE A 368 10.63 2.41 -23.52
C ILE A 368 9.76 1.97 -24.70
N GLU A 369 10.37 1.38 -25.72
CA GLU A 369 9.64 0.82 -26.86
C GLU A 369 10.22 -0.53 -27.28
N GLY A 370 9.35 -1.49 -27.59
CA GLY A 370 9.68 -2.78 -28.16
C GLY A 370 8.97 -2.98 -29.50
N VAL A 371 9.68 -3.55 -30.47
CA VAL A 371 9.20 -3.80 -31.84
C VAL A 371 9.60 -5.20 -32.29
N ILE A 372 8.68 -5.95 -32.89
CA ILE A 372 8.94 -7.26 -33.50
C ILE A 372 8.44 -7.22 -34.94
N ALA A 373 9.33 -7.48 -35.89
CA ALA A 373 8.99 -7.65 -37.30
C ALA A 373 9.20 -9.11 -37.70
N ASP A 374 8.15 -9.78 -38.17
CA ASP A 374 8.19 -11.17 -38.63
C ASP A 374 7.03 -11.45 -39.59
N TYR A 375 7.00 -12.64 -40.16
CA TYR A 375 5.94 -13.09 -41.06
C TYR A 375 4.70 -13.52 -40.27
N GLY A 376 3.52 -13.05 -40.70
CA GLY A 376 2.24 -13.54 -40.19
C GLY A 376 1.97 -13.30 -38.69
N LEU A 377 2.57 -12.26 -38.08
CA LEU A 377 2.29 -11.90 -36.69
C LEU A 377 0.84 -11.44 -36.53
N THR A 378 0.23 -11.87 -35.43
CA THR A 378 -1.17 -11.59 -35.08
C THR A 378 -1.27 -10.80 -33.77
N LEU A 379 -2.47 -10.30 -33.48
CA LEU A 379 -2.77 -9.66 -32.19
C LEU A 379 -2.52 -10.59 -30.99
N GLY A 380 -2.74 -11.89 -31.17
CA GLY A 380 -2.45 -12.90 -30.14
C GLY A 380 -0.96 -13.00 -29.84
N ASN A 381 -0.09 -12.84 -30.84
CA ASN A 381 1.35 -12.80 -30.63
C ASN A 381 1.77 -11.56 -29.82
N LEU A 382 1.18 -10.40 -30.11
CA LEU A 382 1.42 -9.17 -29.33
C LEU A 382 1.03 -9.37 -27.87
N ILE A 383 -0.19 -9.86 -27.62
CA ILE A 383 -0.67 -10.14 -26.26
C ILE A 383 0.25 -11.13 -25.53
N GLY A 384 0.67 -12.21 -26.20
CA GLY A 384 1.58 -13.20 -25.63
C GLY A 384 2.94 -12.61 -25.23
N VAL A 385 3.52 -11.78 -26.09
CA VAL A 385 4.78 -11.07 -25.80
C VAL A 385 4.61 -10.10 -24.64
N LEU A 386 3.51 -9.36 -24.60
CA LEU A 386 3.22 -8.43 -23.50
C LEU A 386 3.08 -9.17 -22.16
N TYR A 387 2.38 -10.31 -22.12
CA TYR A 387 2.33 -11.15 -20.93
C TYR A 387 3.72 -11.61 -20.48
N GLU A 388 4.56 -12.07 -21.42
CA GLU A 388 5.93 -12.49 -21.08
C GLU A 388 6.78 -11.33 -20.53
N PHE A 389 6.69 -10.18 -21.19
CA PHE A 389 7.42 -8.96 -20.84
C PHE A 389 7.02 -8.47 -19.43
N PHE A 390 5.73 -8.32 -19.15
CA PHE A 390 5.24 -7.86 -17.86
C PHE A 390 5.38 -8.90 -16.75
N ARG A 391 5.33 -10.19 -17.06
CA ARG A 391 5.64 -11.25 -16.09
C ARG A 391 7.08 -11.15 -15.60
N LYS A 392 8.04 -10.85 -16.48
CA LYS A 392 9.44 -10.60 -16.08
C LYS A 392 9.60 -9.34 -15.22
N LEU A 393 8.65 -8.41 -15.28
CA LEU A 393 8.57 -7.23 -14.40
C LEU A 393 7.86 -7.51 -13.06
N GLY A 394 7.31 -8.72 -12.87
CA GLY A 394 6.51 -9.07 -11.68
C GLY A 394 5.05 -8.63 -11.77
N ILE A 395 4.53 -8.36 -12.98
CA ILE A 395 3.15 -7.92 -13.23
C ILE A 395 2.39 -9.04 -13.95
N GLU A 396 1.49 -9.71 -13.23
CA GLU A 396 0.71 -10.83 -13.77
C GLU A 396 -0.70 -10.44 -14.24
N LYS A 397 -1.31 -9.45 -13.59
CA LYS A 397 -2.70 -9.05 -13.84
C LYS A 397 -2.77 -8.01 -14.93
N LEU A 398 -2.86 -8.45 -16.18
CA LEU A 398 -3.02 -7.56 -17.35
C LEU A 398 -4.45 -7.55 -17.87
N ARG A 399 -4.85 -6.40 -18.41
CA ARG A 399 -6.05 -6.22 -19.24
C ARG A 399 -5.70 -5.36 -20.45
N PHE A 400 -6.38 -5.62 -21.55
CA PHE A 400 -6.19 -4.88 -22.79
C PHE A 400 -7.49 -4.20 -23.17
N LYS A 401 -7.41 -2.94 -23.57
CA LYS A 401 -8.55 -2.14 -24.01
C LYS A 401 -8.28 -1.66 -25.44
N PRO A 402 -9.21 -1.83 -26.39
CA PRO A 402 -9.05 -1.28 -27.73
C PRO A 402 -8.79 0.23 -27.66
N ALA A 403 -7.83 0.68 -28.46
CA ALA A 403 -7.41 2.07 -28.51
C ALA A 403 -7.28 2.51 -29.98
N TYR A 404 -6.90 3.78 -30.17
CA TYR A 404 -6.58 4.32 -31.48
C TYR A 404 -5.18 4.93 -31.43
N ASN A 405 -4.28 4.47 -32.29
CA ASN A 405 -3.09 5.22 -32.67
C ASN A 405 -3.07 5.34 -34.20
N PRO A 406 -2.65 6.50 -34.76
CA PRO A 406 -2.66 6.71 -36.20
C PRO A 406 -1.88 5.65 -37.00
N TYR A 407 -0.81 5.14 -36.39
CA TYR A 407 0.16 4.25 -37.03
C TYR A 407 -0.04 2.76 -36.72
N THR A 408 -1.05 2.38 -35.92
CA THR A 408 -1.34 0.97 -35.62
C THR A 408 -2.80 0.57 -35.85
N GLU A 409 -3.00 -0.59 -36.45
CA GLU A 409 -4.31 -1.23 -36.59
C GLU A 409 -4.15 -2.76 -36.59
N PRO A 410 -4.68 -3.50 -35.60
CA PRO A 410 -5.37 -3.02 -34.38
C PRO A 410 -4.43 -2.38 -33.34
N SER A 411 -5.01 -1.59 -32.43
CA SER A 411 -4.32 -0.93 -31.29
C SER A 411 -4.97 -1.30 -29.95
N MET A 412 -4.16 -1.39 -28.88
CA MET A 412 -4.64 -1.61 -27.52
C MET A 412 -3.81 -0.88 -26.45
N GLU A 413 -4.52 -0.27 -25.50
CA GLU A 413 -3.98 0.17 -24.21
C GLU A 413 -3.78 -1.04 -23.29
N ILE A 414 -2.74 -0.97 -22.46
CA ILE A 414 -2.34 -2.01 -21.52
C ILE A 414 -2.60 -1.52 -20.10
N PHE A 415 -3.40 -2.27 -19.36
CA PHE A 415 -3.75 -1.99 -17.97
C PHE A 415 -3.19 -3.06 -17.05
N SER A 416 -2.71 -2.65 -15.87
CA SER A 416 -2.32 -3.55 -14.79
C SER A 416 -3.09 -3.22 -13.51
N TYR A 417 -3.43 -4.24 -12.73
CA TYR A 417 -4.04 -4.06 -11.43
C TYR A 417 -2.98 -3.72 -10.37
N HIS A 418 -3.06 -2.51 -9.81
CA HIS A 418 -2.15 -2.06 -8.76
C HIS A 418 -2.69 -2.45 -7.37
N PRO A 419 -1.99 -3.29 -6.57
CA PRO A 419 -2.49 -3.78 -5.29
C PRO A 419 -2.66 -2.67 -4.24
N GLY A 420 -1.71 -1.73 -4.15
CA GLY A 420 -1.79 -0.57 -3.23
C GLY A 420 -2.96 0.37 -3.52
N LEU A 421 -3.11 0.82 -4.77
CA LEU A 421 -4.20 1.71 -5.21
C LEU A 421 -5.55 0.99 -5.43
N LYS A 422 -5.58 -0.35 -5.38
CA LYS A 422 -6.75 -1.21 -5.60
C LYS A 422 -7.52 -0.92 -6.90
N LYS A 423 -6.85 -0.42 -7.94
CA LYS A 423 -7.45 -0.04 -9.22
C LYS A 423 -6.62 -0.51 -10.42
N TRP A 424 -7.26 -0.59 -11.58
CA TRP A 424 -6.57 -0.78 -12.85
C TRP A 424 -5.92 0.52 -13.28
N VAL A 425 -4.62 0.47 -13.58
CA VAL A 425 -3.82 1.62 -13.99
C VAL A 425 -3.25 1.34 -15.38
N GLU A 426 -3.32 2.33 -16.26
CA GLU A 426 -2.71 2.28 -17.57
C GLU A 426 -1.18 2.30 -17.43
N ILE A 427 -0.53 1.27 -17.98
CA ILE A 427 0.91 1.05 -17.89
C ILE A 427 1.62 1.11 -19.24
N GLY A 428 0.88 1.16 -20.35
CA GLY A 428 1.46 1.28 -21.68
C GLY A 428 0.42 1.24 -22.80
N ASN A 429 0.89 1.40 -24.03
CA ASN A 429 0.10 1.33 -25.25
C ASN A 429 0.82 0.42 -26.27
N SER A 430 0.08 -0.19 -27.19
CA SER A 430 0.60 -1.15 -28.16
C SER A 430 -0.29 -1.27 -29.40
N GLY A 431 0.22 -1.90 -30.43
CA GLY A 431 -0.54 -2.22 -31.63
C GLY A 431 0.28 -2.92 -32.70
N ILE A 432 -0.34 -3.14 -33.85
CA ILE A 432 0.29 -3.69 -35.05
C ILE A 432 0.45 -2.57 -36.05
N PHE A 433 1.66 -2.29 -36.52
CA PHE A 433 1.90 -1.19 -37.46
C PHE A 433 1.10 -1.38 -38.75
N ARG A 434 0.56 -0.26 -39.23
CA ARG A 434 -0.29 -0.21 -40.41
C ARG A 434 0.48 -0.58 -41.69
N PRO A 435 -0.16 -1.26 -42.67
CA PRO A 435 0.46 -1.52 -43.97
C PRO A 435 0.89 -0.23 -44.68
N GLU A 436 0.14 0.86 -44.54
CA GLU A 436 0.46 2.17 -45.13
C GLU A 436 1.73 2.80 -44.57
N MET A 437 2.18 2.37 -43.39
CA MET A 437 3.47 2.73 -42.83
C MET A 437 4.57 1.81 -43.38
N LEU A 438 4.34 0.49 -43.38
CA LEU A 438 5.38 -0.52 -43.65
C LEU A 438 5.68 -0.73 -45.14
N LEU A 439 4.66 -0.83 -45.98
CA LEU A 439 4.79 -1.14 -47.39
C LEU A 439 5.54 -0.06 -48.21
N PRO A 440 5.34 1.27 -47.99
CA PRO A 440 6.18 2.25 -48.66
C PRO A 440 7.65 2.21 -48.21
N MET A 441 7.98 1.63 -47.05
CA MET A 441 9.39 1.39 -46.67
C MET A 441 10.05 0.33 -47.57
N GLY A 442 9.27 -0.54 -48.20
CA GLY A 442 9.73 -1.66 -49.02
C GLY A 442 9.72 -3.00 -48.27
N LEU A 443 9.03 -3.09 -47.12
CA LEU A 443 8.83 -4.38 -46.45
C LEU A 443 7.88 -5.27 -47.27
N PRO A 444 8.09 -6.61 -47.28
CA PRO A 444 7.19 -7.55 -47.94
C PRO A 444 5.75 -7.52 -47.38
N GLU A 445 4.75 -7.84 -48.21
CA GLU A 445 3.33 -7.80 -47.83
C GLU A 445 2.93 -8.80 -46.73
N ASP A 446 3.64 -9.90 -46.61
CA ASP A 446 3.42 -10.95 -45.61
C ASP A 446 4.13 -10.68 -44.26
N VAL A 447 4.90 -9.59 -44.18
CA VAL A 447 5.53 -9.11 -42.96
C VAL A 447 4.58 -8.21 -42.19
N SER A 448 4.38 -8.50 -40.92
CA SER A 448 3.70 -7.64 -39.98
C SER A 448 4.61 -7.26 -38.82
N VAL A 449 4.35 -6.09 -38.23
CA VAL A 449 5.21 -5.54 -37.19
C VAL A 449 4.37 -5.22 -35.95
N LEU A 450 4.72 -5.84 -34.82
CA LEU A 450 4.13 -5.58 -33.53
C LEU A 450 4.95 -4.52 -32.81
N ALA A 451 4.31 -3.59 -32.11
CA ALA A 451 4.99 -2.59 -31.30
C ALA A 451 4.25 -2.31 -29.99
N TRP A 452 4.99 -1.96 -28.96
CA TRP A 452 4.45 -1.45 -27.70
C TRP A 452 5.42 -0.47 -27.04
N GLY A 453 4.86 0.44 -26.24
CA GLY A 453 5.64 1.42 -25.51
C GLY A 453 5.02 1.79 -24.16
N LEU A 454 5.90 2.22 -23.26
CA LEU A 454 5.55 2.70 -21.93
C LEU A 454 6.57 3.73 -21.42
N SER A 455 6.16 4.58 -20.48
CA SER A 455 7.07 5.48 -19.77
C SER A 455 7.94 4.71 -18.79
N LEU A 456 9.20 5.10 -18.63
CA LEU A 456 10.09 4.56 -17.59
C LEU A 456 9.77 5.12 -16.20
N GLU A 457 9.33 6.37 -16.14
CA GLU A 457 9.05 7.12 -14.91
C GLU A 457 7.87 6.52 -14.15
N ARG A 458 6.75 6.22 -14.83
CA ARG A 458 5.53 5.72 -14.16
C ARG A 458 5.75 4.39 -13.41
N PRO A 459 6.37 3.35 -14.00
CA PRO A 459 6.75 2.14 -13.26
C PRO A 459 7.73 2.40 -12.12
N THR A 460 8.66 3.35 -12.30
CA THR A 460 9.64 3.72 -11.27
C THR A 460 8.97 4.37 -10.07
N MET A 461 8.02 5.29 -10.32
CA MET A 461 7.22 5.94 -9.29
C MET A 461 6.39 4.92 -8.51
N ILE A 462 5.69 4.02 -9.21
CA ILE A 462 4.91 2.95 -8.59
C ILE A 462 5.80 2.05 -7.73
N LYS A 463 6.96 1.66 -8.24
CA LYS A 463 7.87 0.73 -7.57
C LYS A 463 8.47 1.29 -6.28
N TYR A 464 8.84 2.56 -6.29
CA TYR A 464 9.48 3.21 -5.13
C TYR A 464 8.51 4.05 -4.29
N GLY A 465 7.23 4.12 -4.66
CA GLY A 465 6.20 4.84 -3.91
C GLY A 465 6.33 6.36 -4.02
N TYR A 466 6.67 6.89 -5.20
CA TYR A 466 6.73 8.33 -5.43
C TYR A 466 5.40 8.84 -6.02
N ASP A 467 4.85 9.89 -5.42
CA ASP A 467 3.60 10.52 -5.89
C ASP A 467 3.84 11.63 -6.93
N ASN A 468 5.03 12.24 -6.94
CA ASN A 468 5.39 13.35 -7.82
C ASN A 468 6.62 13.00 -8.67
N ILE A 469 6.48 13.09 -9.99
CA ILE A 469 7.53 12.76 -10.94
C ILE A 469 8.77 13.67 -10.81
N ARG A 470 8.60 14.90 -10.31
CA ARG A 470 9.67 15.89 -10.15
C ARG A 470 10.62 15.58 -9.00
N ASP A 471 10.16 14.76 -8.05
CA ASP A 471 11.02 14.27 -6.96
C ASP A 471 11.99 13.20 -7.49
N LEU A 472 11.62 12.55 -8.60
CA LEU A 472 12.40 11.54 -9.28
C LEU A 472 13.28 12.11 -10.40
N VAL A 473 12.85 13.15 -11.11
CA VAL A 473 13.58 13.65 -12.30
C VAL A 473 13.75 15.16 -12.24
N GLY A 474 14.97 15.63 -12.53
CA GLY A 474 15.30 17.04 -12.71
C GLY A 474 16.34 17.56 -11.72
N PRO A 475 16.69 18.86 -11.80
CA PRO A 475 17.75 19.46 -10.99
C PRO A 475 17.39 19.57 -9.49
N LYS A 476 16.12 19.36 -9.13
CA LYS A 476 15.61 19.43 -7.76
C LYS A 476 15.53 18.06 -7.07
N VAL A 477 16.07 17.01 -7.69
CA VAL A 477 16.13 15.66 -7.11
C VAL A 477 16.78 15.70 -5.73
N ASN A 478 16.14 15.04 -4.76
CA ASN A 478 16.71 14.88 -3.43
C ASN A 478 17.86 13.86 -3.49
N MET A 479 19.10 14.33 -3.26
CA MET A 479 20.28 13.46 -3.28
C MET A 479 20.30 12.43 -2.14
N GLN A 480 19.68 12.73 -1.00
CA GLN A 480 19.53 11.78 0.10
C GLN A 480 18.62 10.62 -0.31
N MET A 481 17.52 10.91 -1.03
CA MET A 481 16.66 9.88 -1.62
C MET A 481 17.45 8.96 -2.56
N VAL A 482 18.33 9.51 -3.41
CA VAL A 482 19.19 8.70 -4.29
C VAL A 482 20.15 7.82 -3.46
N ALA A 483 20.68 8.36 -2.36
CA ALA A 483 21.62 7.66 -1.50
C ALA A 483 20.99 6.47 -0.75
N ASP A 484 19.78 6.68 -0.25
CA ASP A 484 19.01 5.72 0.56
C ASP A 484 18.26 4.71 -0.31
N ASN A 485 18.04 5.02 -1.58
CA ASN A 485 17.28 4.16 -2.47
C ASN A 485 17.94 2.77 -2.61
N PRO A 486 17.19 1.67 -2.34
CA PRO A 486 17.73 0.33 -2.34
C PRO A 486 18.16 -0.12 -3.75
N LEU A 487 18.79 -1.29 -3.85
CA LEU A 487 19.04 -1.91 -5.15
C LEU A 487 17.71 -2.15 -5.87
N CYS A 488 17.64 -1.77 -7.14
CA CYS A 488 16.49 -2.06 -7.97
C CYS A 488 16.45 -3.57 -8.22
N ARG A 489 15.61 -4.29 -7.49
CA ARG A 489 15.25 -5.67 -7.80
C ARG A 489 13.82 -5.62 -8.31
N LEU A 490 13.61 -5.73 -9.62
CA LEU A 490 12.26 -6.12 -10.08
C LEU A 490 12.12 -7.55 -9.60
N ASP A 491 11.00 -7.88 -8.97
CA ASP A 491 10.79 -9.20 -8.38
C ASP A 491 10.67 -10.23 -9.51
N LYS A 492 11.82 -10.58 -10.11
CA LYS A 492 11.98 -11.69 -11.04
C LYS A 492 11.49 -12.89 -10.25
N HIS A 493 10.46 -13.59 -10.73
CA HIS A 493 9.97 -14.81 -10.12
C HIS A 493 11.14 -15.73 -9.74
N ARG A 494 11.58 -15.67 -8.48
CA ARG A 494 12.18 -16.81 -7.82
C ARG A 494 10.98 -17.67 -7.47
N GLY A 495 10.88 -18.83 -8.12
CA GLY A 495 10.11 -19.91 -7.53
C GLY A 495 10.55 -20.06 -6.08
N THR A 496 9.58 -19.99 -5.16
CA THR A 496 9.75 -20.31 -3.74
C THR A 496 11.02 -19.72 -3.10
N GLU A 497 11.07 -18.41 -2.97
CA GLU A 497 11.72 -17.81 -1.81
C GLU A 497 10.64 -17.09 -1.02
N ILE A 498 10.42 -17.57 0.20
CA ILE A 498 9.68 -16.86 1.24
C ILE A 498 10.43 -15.55 1.43
N LYS A 499 9.96 -14.49 0.78
CA LYS A 499 10.21 -13.14 1.29
C LYS A 499 9.45 -13.10 2.60
N GLU A 500 10.17 -13.06 3.74
CA GLU A 500 9.58 -12.55 4.96
C GLU A 500 8.99 -11.17 4.61
N PRO A 501 7.65 -11.02 4.60
CA PRO A 501 7.06 -9.69 4.53
C PRO A 501 7.55 -8.94 5.76
N ASP A 502 7.56 -7.61 5.70
CA ASP A 502 7.75 -6.77 6.88
C ASP A 502 6.60 -7.05 7.86
N TYR A 503 6.79 -8.11 8.65
CA TYR A 503 5.76 -8.83 9.38
C TYR A 503 5.09 -7.90 10.38
N LEU A 504 5.83 -6.92 10.89
CA LEU A 504 5.38 -5.93 11.85
C LEU A 504 4.46 -4.87 11.23
N GLN A 505 4.73 -4.40 10.02
CA GLN A 505 3.86 -3.41 9.37
C GLN A 505 2.55 -4.03 8.85
N GLU A 506 2.63 -5.23 8.27
CA GLU A 506 1.43 -5.97 7.89
C GLU A 506 0.65 -6.46 9.12
N LEU A 507 1.32 -6.82 10.21
CA LEU A 507 0.67 -7.10 11.49
C LEU A 507 0.02 -5.87 12.07
N ASP A 508 0.65 -4.69 12.07
CA ASP A 508 0.04 -3.48 12.63
C ASP A 508 -1.19 -3.07 11.83
N ILE A 509 -1.12 -3.12 10.50
CA ILE A 509 -2.26 -2.83 9.63
C ILE A 509 -3.35 -3.89 9.81
N ARG A 510 -2.99 -5.18 9.92
CA ARG A 510 -3.94 -6.26 10.25
C ARG A 510 -4.51 -6.10 11.65
N MET A 511 -3.70 -5.72 12.63
CA MET A 511 -4.06 -5.59 14.04
C MET A 511 -5.00 -4.41 14.20
N ASP A 512 -4.73 -3.26 13.57
CA ASP A 512 -5.66 -2.12 13.56
C ASP A 512 -6.97 -2.45 12.84
N SER A 513 -6.90 -3.20 11.73
CA SER A 513 -8.09 -3.68 11.02
C SER A 513 -8.90 -4.68 11.86
N ILE A 514 -8.22 -5.59 12.56
CA ILE A 514 -8.81 -6.59 13.45
C ILE A 514 -9.37 -5.90 14.70
N LEU A 515 -8.67 -4.95 15.32
CA LEU A 515 -9.12 -4.18 16.47
C LEU A 515 -10.30 -3.26 16.11
N THR A 516 -10.34 -2.74 14.90
CA THR A 516 -11.49 -1.96 14.39
C THR A 516 -12.69 -2.87 14.14
N ARG A 517 -12.48 -4.06 13.58
CA ARG A 517 -13.52 -5.08 13.42
C ARG A 517 -14.00 -5.62 14.77
N LEU A 518 -13.10 -5.86 15.72
CA LEU A 518 -13.41 -6.31 17.08
C LEU A 518 -14.17 -5.23 17.84
N ARG A 519 -13.81 -3.94 17.73
CA ARG A 519 -14.62 -2.84 18.30
C ARG A 519 -16.00 -2.73 17.64
N GLY A 520 -16.09 -3.00 16.34
CA GLY A 520 -17.36 -3.10 15.62
C GLY A 520 -18.22 -4.27 16.12
N ILE A 521 -17.61 -5.44 16.29
CA ILE A 521 -18.24 -6.66 16.82
C ILE A 521 -18.59 -6.50 18.30
N GLU A 522 -17.77 -5.85 19.13
CA GLU A 522 -18.08 -5.55 20.53
C GLU A 522 -19.27 -4.59 20.63
N ASN A 523 -19.38 -3.61 19.73
CA ASN A 523 -20.55 -2.75 19.65
C ASN A 523 -21.80 -3.50 19.18
N GLU A 524 -21.69 -4.44 18.23
CA GLU A 524 -22.78 -5.32 17.79
C GLU A 524 -23.20 -6.30 18.90
N VAL A 525 -22.24 -6.94 19.58
CA VAL A 525 -22.44 -7.86 20.72
C VAL A 525 -23.02 -7.12 21.91
N SER A 526 -22.64 -5.87 22.15
CA SER A 526 -23.23 -5.01 23.20
C SER A 526 -24.66 -4.60 22.87
N LYS A 527 -25.01 -4.46 21.57
CA LYS A 527 -26.40 -4.28 21.13
C LYS A 527 -27.23 -5.57 21.28
N LEU A 528 -26.62 -6.74 21.03
CA LEU A 528 -27.26 -8.04 21.21
C LEU A 528 -27.45 -8.40 22.70
N LYS A 529 -26.48 -8.09 23.56
CA LYS A 529 -26.57 -8.30 25.03
C LYS A 529 -27.60 -7.42 25.74
N LYS A 530 -28.05 -6.32 25.11
CA LYS A 530 -29.19 -5.51 25.61
C LYS A 530 -30.55 -6.12 25.29
N LYS A 531 -30.58 -7.20 24.52
CA LYS A 531 -31.80 -7.86 24.06
C LYS A 531 -31.79 -9.30 24.58
N ASP A 532 -31.76 -9.47 25.89
CA ASP A 532 -31.87 -10.83 26.45
C ASP A 532 -33.17 -11.06 27.21
N LYS A 533 -33.66 -12.29 27.01
CA LYS A 533 -34.81 -13.01 27.58
C LYS A 533 -36.04 -13.14 26.68
N GLY A 534 -35.95 -14.08 25.73
CA GLY A 534 -37.12 -14.66 25.08
C GLY A 534 -36.80 -15.65 23.96
N SER A 535 -36.75 -16.95 24.29
CA SER A 535 -36.71 -18.15 23.41
C SER A 535 -35.53 -18.30 22.43
N PRO A 536 -34.92 -19.50 22.31
CA PRO A 536 -33.90 -19.75 21.28
C PRO A 536 -34.46 -19.54 19.87
N GLU A 537 -33.78 -18.73 19.06
CA GLU A 537 -34.17 -18.45 17.67
C GLU A 537 -34.06 -19.71 16.79
N LYS A 538 -35.04 -19.90 15.90
CA LYS A 538 -35.04 -21.03 14.95
C LYS A 538 -34.04 -20.78 13.82
N LEU A 539 -33.03 -21.64 13.72
CA LEU A 539 -31.99 -21.60 12.68
C LEU A 539 -32.35 -22.55 11.53
N THR A 540 -32.24 -22.09 10.29
CA THR A 540 -32.46 -22.93 9.09
C THR A 540 -31.22 -22.89 8.19
N LEU A 541 -30.65 -24.06 7.87
CA LEU A 541 -29.44 -24.21 7.07
C LEU A 541 -29.72 -25.10 5.86
N VAL A 542 -29.42 -24.59 4.66
CA VAL A 542 -29.52 -25.35 3.41
C VAL A 542 -28.12 -25.68 2.91
N ILE A 543 -27.82 -26.96 2.70
CA ILE A 543 -26.53 -27.42 2.16
C ILE A 543 -26.75 -28.04 0.78
N GLU A 544 -26.14 -27.47 -0.23
CA GLU A 544 -26.08 -27.99 -1.60
C GLU A 544 -24.75 -28.74 -1.79
N ALA A 545 -24.79 -30.02 -2.18
CA ALA A 545 -23.59 -30.85 -2.35
C ALA A 545 -23.68 -31.76 -3.58
N ASP A 546 -22.53 -32.03 -4.21
CA ASP A 546 -22.44 -32.91 -5.38
C ASP A 546 -22.28 -34.38 -4.93
N PRO A 547 -23.15 -35.31 -5.38
CA PRO A 547 -23.01 -36.72 -5.01
C PRO A 547 -21.75 -37.39 -5.58
N ILE A 548 -21.09 -36.81 -6.58
CA ILE A 548 -19.77 -37.28 -7.07
C ILE A 548 -18.68 -37.00 -6.03
N TYR A 549 -18.83 -35.93 -5.25
CA TYR A 549 -17.89 -35.47 -4.23
C TYR A 549 -18.62 -35.30 -2.88
N PRO A 550 -19.09 -36.40 -2.26
CA PRO A 550 -19.87 -36.31 -1.04
C PRO A 550 -19.01 -35.75 0.10
N PRO A 551 -19.42 -34.65 0.77
CA PRO A 551 -18.67 -34.08 1.90
C PRO A 551 -18.83 -34.93 3.16
N LEU A 552 -17.94 -35.91 3.32
CA LEU A 552 -18.03 -36.94 4.36
C LEU A 552 -17.89 -36.36 5.78
N SER A 553 -17.07 -35.33 5.99
CA SER A 553 -16.90 -34.75 7.34
C SER A 553 -18.18 -34.07 7.81
N VAL A 554 -18.84 -33.36 6.91
CA VAL A 554 -20.14 -32.71 7.14
C VAL A 554 -21.21 -33.77 7.46
N GLN A 555 -21.23 -34.91 6.76
CA GLN A 555 -22.15 -36.02 7.10
C GLN A 555 -21.93 -36.57 8.50
N THR A 556 -20.67 -36.74 8.92
CA THR A 556 -20.31 -37.20 10.26
C THR A 556 -20.78 -36.23 11.34
N LEU A 557 -20.57 -34.92 11.16
CA LEU A 557 -21.05 -33.90 12.10
C LEU A 557 -22.57 -33.90 12.22
N ILE A 558 -23.30 -34.10 11.12
CA ILE A 558 -24.76 -34.21 11.15
C ILE A 558 -25.20 -35.46 11.95
N ARG A 559 -24.51 -36.59 11.82
CA ARG A 559 -24.78 -37.79 12.63
C ARG A 559 -24.58 -37.52 14.12
N ILE A 560 -23.50 -36.84 14.49
CA ILE A 560 -23.21 -36.45 15.87
C ILE A 560 -24.32 -35.55 16.42
N LEU A 561 -24.74 -34.56 15.62
CA LEU A 561 -25.82 -33.65 15.98
C LEU A 561 -27.13 -34.38 16.27
N MET A 562 -27.48 -35.38 15.46
CA MET A 562 -28.71 -36.16 15.66
C MET A 562 -28.62 -37.19 16.80
N ALA A 563 -27.42 -37.69 17.11
CA ALA A 563 -27.21 -38.63 18.21
C ALA A 563 -27.26 -37.95 19.59
N SER A 564 -27.10 -36.62 19.63
CA SER A 564 -27.19 -35.84 20.86
C SER A 564 -28.60 -35.90 21.46
N ARG A 565 -28.70 -36.39 22.71
CA ARG A 565 -29.98 -36.71 23.38
C ARG A 565 -30.92 -35.51 23.62
N ASN A 566 -30.46 -34.28 23.41
CA ASN A 566 -31.19 -33.04 23.75
C ASN A 566 -31.36 -32.03 22.59
N ALA A 567 -30.91 -32.33 21.36
CA ALA A 567 -30.94 -31.35 20.26
C ALA A 567 -32.25 -31.44 19.43
N PRO A 568 -33.10 -30.40 19.38
CA PRO A 568 -34.35 -30.42 18.62
C PRO A 568 -34.08 -30.08 17.14
N VAL A 569 -33.60 -31.08 16.39
CA VAL A 569 -33.12 -30.96 15.00
C VAL A 569 -34.03 -31.70 14.01
N SER A 570 -34.36 -31.02 12.92
CA SER A 570 -35.00 -31.60 11.73
C SER A 570 -34.00 -31.69 10.59
N VAL A 571 -33.81 -32.86 10.00
CA VAL A 571 -32.97 -33.03 8.80
C VAL A 571 -33.84 -33.51 7.63
N THR A 572 -33.83 -32.75 6.54
CA THR A 572 -34.53 -33.07 5.29
C THR A 572 -33.51 -33.24 4.17
N ILE A 573 -33.69 -34.25 3.32
CA ILE A 573 -32.76 -34.55 2.23
C ILE A 573 -33.54 -34.63 0.92
N HIS A 574 -33.11 -33.84 -0.07
CA HIS A 574 -33.72 -33.74 -1.39
C HIS A 574 -32.71 -34.06 -2.49
N GLN A 575 -33.22 -34.53 -3.62
CA GLN A 575 -32.46 -34.64 -4.87
C GLN A 575 -32.98 -33.58 -5.83
N HIS A 576 -32.09 -32.72 -6.34
CA HIS A 576 -32.46 -31.71 -7.30
C HIS A 576 -32.64 -32.32 -8.70
N SER A 577 -33.59 -31.81 -9.48
CA SER A 577 -33.91 -32.32 -10.83
C SER A 577 -32.75 -32.21 -11.83
N SER A 578 -31.73 -31.42 -11.52
CA SER A 578 -30.55 -31.23 -12.39
C SER A 578 -29.52 -32.37 -12.31
N LEU A 579 -29.70 -33.37 -11.44
CA LEU A 579 -28.82 -34.54 -11.39
C LEU A 579 -29.11 -35.48 -12.56
N LYS A 580 -28.10 -35.69 -13.43
CA LYS A 580 -28.21 -36.61 -14.58
C LYS A 580 -28.20 -38.10 -14.21
N LYS A 581 -27.70 -38.46 -13.03
CA LYS A 581 -27.63 -39.83 -12.49
C LYS A 581 -28.14 -39.84 -11.06
N ALA A 582 -28.87 -40.89 -10.67
CA ALA A 582 -29.33 -41.07 -9.31
C ALA A 582 -28.15 -41.27 -8.34
N CYS A 583 -28.31 -40.84 -7.08
CA CYS A 583 -27.30 -41.06 -6.04
C CYS A 583 -27.10 -42.57 -5.78
N SER A 584 -25.88 -42.98 -5.45
CA SER A 584 -25.55 -44.38 -5.11
C SER A 584 -26.39 -44.92 -3.96
N ALA A 585 -26.61 -46.25 -3.92
CA ALA A 585 -27.38 -46.92 -2.87
C ALA A 585 -26.87 -46.60 -1.45
N ASP A 586 -25.56 -46.49 -1.25
CA ASP A 586 -24.94 -46.22 0.06
C ASP A 586 -25.25 -44.80 0.58
N LEU A 587 -25.13 -43.79 -0.28
CA LEU A 587 -25.53 -42.40 0.03
C LEU A 587 -27.03 -42.29 0.32
N MET A 588 -27.85 -43.08 -0.38
CA MET A 588 -29.29 -43.14 -0.15
C MET A 588 -29.65 -43.88 1.15
N GLN A 589 -28.86 -44.88 1.55
CA GLN A 589 -29.03 -45.57 2.83
C GLN A 589 -28.66 -44.65 4.00
N TRP A 590 -27.57 -43.89 3.89
CA TRP A 590 -27.26 -42.83 4.86
C TRP A 590 -28.36 -41.78 4.93
N ALA A 591 -28.89 -41.34 3.80
CA ALA A 591 -29.98 -40.38 3.77
C ALA A 591 -31.22 -40.92 4.52
N LYS A 592 -31.58 -42.20 4.31
CA LYS A 592 -32.68 -42.85 5.01
C LYS A 592 -32.45 -43.01 6.51
N SER A 593 -31.22 -43.30 6.95
CA SER A 593 -30.89 -43.43 8.39
C SER A 593 -30.79 -42.08 9.11
N THR A 594 -30.68 -40.98 8.35
CA THR A 594 -30.46 -39.62 8.85
C THR A 594 -31.76 -38.80 8.90
N ILE A 595 -32.81 -39.23 8.22
CA ILE A 595 -34.11 -38.54 8.29
C ILE A 595 -34.76 -38.86 9.64
N SER A 596 -34.80 -37.89 10.54
CA SER A 596 -35.70 -37.93 11.70
C SER A 596 -37.11 -37.61 11.21
N ASN A 597 -38.00 -38.60 11.18
CA ASN A 597 -39.42 -38.44 10.82
C ASN A 597 -40.23 -37.73 11.92
N VAL A 598 -39.77 -36.57 12.41
CA VAL A 598 -40.55 -35.78 13.36
C VAL A 598 -40.43 -34.28 13.07
N SER A 599 -41.35 -33.77 12.25
CA SER A 599 -41.65 -32.33 12.19
C SER A 599 -42.31 -31.90 13.50
N ARG A 600 -41.55 -31.78 14.59
CA ARG A 600 -42.04 -31.14 15.81
C ARG A 600 -42.10 -29.64 15.56
N VAL A 601 -43.19 -29.01 16.00
CA VAL A 601 -43.42 -27.56 15.88
C VAL A 601 -42.36 -26.76 16.66
N ASP A 602 -41.66 -27.42 17.58
CA ASP A 602 -40.68 -26.84 18.52
C ASP A 602 -39.20 -27.05 18.10
N ASN A 603 -38.93 -27.51 16.87
CA ASN A 603 -37.55 -27.68 16.40
C ASN A 603 -36.81 -26.33 16.31
N LEU A 604 -35.60 -26.29 16.87
CA LEU A 604 -34.75 -25.08 16.88
C LEU A 604 -33.79 -25.05 15.69
N PHE A 605 -33.41 -26.19 15.11
CA PHE A 605 -32.61 -26.25 13.87
C PHE A 605 -33.26 -27.08 12.78
N ASN A 606 -33.37 -26.48 11.60
CA ASN A 606 -33.83 -27.14 10.40
C ASN A 606 -32.70 -27.19 9.38
N LEU A 607 -32.23 -28.40 9.08
CA LEU A 607 -31.22 -28.66 8.06
C LEU A 607 -31.89 -29.22 6.80
N THR A 608 -31.61 -28.63 5.65
CA THR A 608 -32.03 -29.13 4.34
C THR A 608 -30.81 -29.46 3.49
N TRP A 609 -30.60 -30.74 3.23
CA TRP A 609 -29.56 -31.23 2.33
C TRP A 609 -30.11 -31.39 0.92
N ILE A 610 -29.44 -30.84 -0.08
CA ILE A 610 -29.84 -30.92 -1.48
C ILE A 610 -28.69 -31.50 -2.30
N TRP A 611 -28.89 -32.70 -2.84
CA TRP A 611 -27.98 -33.25 -3.83
C TRP A 611 -28.15 -32.50 -5.16
N LYS A 612 -27.08 -31.85 -5.63
CA LYS A 612 -27.06 -30.98 -6.82
C LYS A 612 -25.64 -30.93 -7.40
N PRO A 613 -25.45 -30.84 -8.74
CA PRO A 613 -24.11 -30.88 -9.34
C PRO A 613 -23.37 -29.54 -9.15
N VAL A 614 -22.94 -29.24 -7.92
CA VAL A 614 -22.21 -28.03 -7.54
C VAL A 614 -20.68 -28.20 -7.61
N GLY A 615 -20.19 -29.39 -7.97
CA GLY A 615 -18.76 -29.70 -8.00
C GLY A 615 -18.20 -30.10 -6.63
N PRO A 616 -16.87 -30.14 -6.47
CA PRO A 616 -16.21 -30.68 -5.27
C PRO A 616 -16.36 -29.83 -4.00
N ARG A 617 -16.93 -28.63 -4.10
CA ARG A 617 -17.12 -27.73 -2.96
C ARG A 617 -18.61 -27.63 -2.61
N PRO A 618 -19.05 -28.15 -1.44
CA PRO A 618 -20.42 -27.94 -1.00
C PRO A 618 -20.66 -26.46 -0.69
N VAL A 619 -21.92 -26.04 -0.79
CA VAL A 619 -22.36 -24.67 -0.52
C VAL A 619 -23.42 -24.69 0.56
N ALA A 620 -23.20 -23.99 1.66
CA ALA A 620 -24.18 -23.84 2.73
C ALA A 620 -24.75 -22.41 2.79
N LYS A 621 -26.05 -22.31 3.02
CA LYS A 621 -26.81 -21.06 3.11
C LYS A 621 -27.56 -21.01 4.43
N VAL A 622 -27.24 -20.01 5.26
CA VAL A 622 -27.94 -19.78 6.52
C VAL A 622 -29.12 -18.86 6.26
N VAL A 623 -30.33 -19.41 6.28
CA VAL A 623 -31.55 -18.66 5.96
C VAL A 623 -31.77 -17.57 7.02
N ASN A 624 -31.99 -16.33 6.56
CA ASN A 624 -32.30 -15.14 7.38
C ASN A 624 -31.22 -14.63 8.35
N HIS A 625 -30.00 -15.19 8.36
CA HIS A 625 -28.94 -14.76 9.29
C HIS A 625 -27.65 -14.27 8.59
N TYR A 626 -27.39 -14.71 7.35
CA TYR A 626 -26.20 -14.30 6.60
C TYR A 626 -26.51 -14.21 5.10
N ASN A 627 -26.15 -13.08 4.46
CA ASN A 627 -26.43 -12.80 3.04
C ASN A 627 -25.35 -13.33 2.08
N GLY A 628 -24.50 -14.27 2.51
CA GLY A 628 -23.46 -14.87 1.69
C GLY A 628 -23.53 -16.40 1.67
N ASP A 629 -23.00 -17.00 0.60
CA ASP A 629 -22.87 -18.45 0.46
C ASP A 629 -21.57 -18.90 1.15
N ILE A 630 -21.66 -19.92 2.00
CA ILE A 630 -20.49 -20.55 2.64
C ILE A 630 -20.04 -21.72 1.77
N CYS A 631 -18.89 -21.57 1.12
CA CYS A 631 -18.39 -22.55 0.14
C CYS A 631 -17.19 -23.33 0.69
N GLY A 632 -17.19 -24.65 0.48
CA GLY A 632 -16.09 -25.55 0.86
C GLY A 632 -16.44 -26.43 2.06
N GLU A 633 -15.92 -27.67 2.08
CA GLU A 633 -16.28 -28.66 3.10
C GLU A 633 -15.80 -28.24 4.49
N THR A 634 -14.60 -27.65 4.58
CA THR A 634 -14.03 -27.13 5.83
C THR A 634 -14.81 -25.97 6.42
N ALA A 635 -15.22 -25.00 5.59
CA ALA A 635 -16.01 -23.86 6.03
C ALA A 635 -17.41 -24.28 6.52
N VAL A 636 -18.05 -25.22 5.83
CA VAL A 636 -19.34 -25.79 6.24
C VAL A 636 -19.20 -26.59 7.53
N ALA A 637 -18.14 -27.38 7.68
CA ALA A 637 -17.87 -28.15 8.88
C ALA A 637 -17.55 -27.26 10.09
N ARG A 638 -16.79 -26.18 9.92
CA ARG A 638 -16.53 -25.17 10.96
C ARG A 638 -17.83 -24.56 11.49
N LEU A 639 -18.74 -24.19 10.59
CA LEU A 639 -20.06 -23.69 10.98
C LEU A 639 -20.84 -24.73 11.80
N LEU A 640 -20.91 -25.97 11.32
CA LEU A 640 -21.61 -27.04 12.04
C LEU A 640 -20.98 -27.36 13.40
N ALA A 641 -19.65 -27.32 13.50
CA ALA A 641 -18.94 -27.51 14.76
C ALA A 641 -19.33 -26.42 15.76
N ARG A 642 -19.37 -25.14 15.36
CA ARG A 642 -19.81 -24.04 16.23
C ARG A 642 -21.27 -24.17 16.66
N ILE A 643 -22.16 -24.60 15.77
CA ILE A 643 -23.56 -24.87 16.11
C ILE A 643 -23.62 -26.01 17.14
N LEU A 644 -22.87 -27.10 16.92
CA LEU A 644 -22.79 -28.24 17.83
C LEU A 644 -22.28 -27.84 19.22
N GLU A 645 -21.20 -27.07 19.30
CA GLU A 645 -20.64 -26.56 20.56
C GLU A 645 -21.66 -25.73 21.34
N SER A 646 -22.43 -24.91 20.63
CA SER A 646 -23.43 -24.07 21.29
C SER A 646 -24.61 -24.86 21.85
N TRP A 647 -24.91 -26.05 21.32
CA TRP A 647 -26.16 -26.78 21.57
C TRP A 647 -25.98 -28.16 22.21
N THR A 648 -24.73 -28.62 22.31
CA THR A 648 -24.37 -29.92 22.85
C THR A 648 -23.10 -29.78 23.68
N ASP A 649 -22.82 -30.73 24.55
CA ASP A 649 -21.57 -30.73 25.35
C ASP A 649 -20.32 -31.15 24.52
N CYS A 650 -20.43 -31.18 23.18
CA CYS A 650 -19.33 -31.52 22.30
C CYS A 650 -18.49 -30.27 22.02
N ALA A 651 -17.25 -30.22 22.50
CA ALA A 651 -16.30 -29.16 22.17
C ALA A 651 -15.33 -29.62 21.09
N PHE A 652 -15.34 -28.94 19.94
CA PHE A 652 -14.42 -29.17 18.82
C PHE A 652 -13.22 -28.21 18.84
N TYR A 653 -13.39 -27.05 19.49
CA TYR A 653 -12.50 -25.91 19.60
C TYR A 653 -12.44 -25.35 21.02
N GLU A 654 -13.58 -25.18 21.70
CA GLU A 654 -13.65 -24.44 22.98
C GLU A 654 -12.87 -25.07 24.14
N ASN A 655 -12.62 -26.37 24.09
CA ASN A 655 -11.83 -27.08 25.11
C ASN A 655 -10.31 -27.03 24.87
N TYR A 656 -9.86 -26.38 23.79
CA TYR A 656 -8.45 -26.30 23.42
C TYR A 656 -7.90 -24.88 23.65
N ASP A 657 -6.62 -24.78 23.99
CA ASP A 657 -5.94 -23.48 24.06
C ASP A 657 -5.79 -22.84 22.66
N LEU A 658 -5.45 -21.55 22.63
CA LEU A 658 -5.34 -20.77 21.40
C LEU A 658 -4.33 -21.35 20.40
N ASN A 659 -3.20 -21.89 20.88
CA ASN A 659 -2.19 -22.46 19.99
C ASN A 659 -2.71 -23.77 19.38
N THR A 660 -3.31 -24.62 20.21
CA THR A 660 -3.91 -25.88 19.75
C THR A 660 -5.06 -25.65 18.76
N THR A 661 -5.88 -24.62 18.99
CA THR A 661 -6.95 -24.21 18.07
C THR A 661 -6.39 -23.75 16.72
N ALA A 662 -5.31 -22.94 16.73
CA ALA A 662 -4.64 -22.51 15.51
C ALA A 662 -4.05 -23.69 14.72
N GLU A 663 -3.44 -24.66 15.41
CA GLU A 663 -2.91 -25.87 14.77
C GLU A 663 -4.01 -26.72 14.11
N ILE A 664 -5.20 -26.81 14.72
CA ILE A 664 -6.37 -27.46 14.13
C ILE A 664 -6.81 -26.73 12.84
N ASP A 665 -6.84 -25.40 12.85
CA ASP A 665 -7.25 -24.61 11.69
C ASP A 665 -6.25 -24.68 10.54
N ASP A 666 -4.95 -24.64 10.82
CA ASP A 666 -3.89 -24.84 9.82
C ASP A 666 -4.03 -26.20 9.13
N TRP A 667 -4.39 -27.24 9.89
CA TRP A 667 -4.60 -28.57 9.34
C TRP A 667 -5.82 -28.64 8.43
N LEU A 668 -6.93 -28.02 8.85
CA LEU A 668 -8.16 -27.95 8.03
C LEU A 668 -7.92 -27.17 6.74
N ASP A 669 -7.14 -26.09 6.78
CA ASP A 669 -6.83 -25.32 5.57
C ASP A 669 -5.92 -26.10 4.61
N MET A 670 -4.95 -26.86 5.14
CA MET A 670 -4.17 -27.82 4.34
C MET A 670 -5.08 -28.87 3.68
N TRP A 671 -6.05 -29.40 4.41
CA TRP A 671 -7.03 -30.36 3.92
C TRP A 671 -7.84 -29.81 2.72
N GLU A 672 -8.40 -28.61 2.85
CA GLU A 672 -9.17 -27.96 1.78
C GLU A 672 -8.31 -27.71 0.53
N ASN A 673 -7.07 -27.28 0.71
CA ASN A 673 -6.14 -27.03 -0.39
C ASN A 673 -5.77 -28.32 -1.15
N CYS A 674 -5.61 -29.45 -0.44
CA CYS A 674 -5.37 -30.74 -1.08
C CYS A 674 -6.54 -31.15 -2.00
N ILE A 675 -7.78 -31.00 -1.55
CA ILE A 675 -8.98 -31.29 -2.36
C ILE A 675 -9.05 -30.38 -3.60
N GLN A 676 -8.69 -29.10 -3.47
CA GLN A 676 -8.71 -28.13 -4.57
C GLN A 676 -7.69 -28.42 -5.68
N SER A 677 -6.54 -29.00 -5.34
CA SER A 677 -5.46 -29.27 -6.30
C SER A 677 -5.77 -30.39 -7.30
N GLY A 678 -6.84 -31.16 -7.10
CA GLY A 678 -7.29 -32.21 -8.01
C GLY A 678 -6.37 -33.43 -8.09
N ASP A 679 -5.33 -33.52 -7.25
CA ASP A 679 -4.45 -34.69 -7.16
C ASP A 679 -5.15 -35.81 -6.37
N PRO A 680 -5.56 -36.92 -7.01
CA PRO A 680 -6.21 -38.04 -6.32
C PRO A 680 -5.24 -38.79 -5.40
N ASN A 681 -3.93 -38.50 -5.49
CA ASN A 681 -2.93 -39.10 -4.63
C ASN A 681 -2.89 -38.37 -3.28
N PHE A 682 -3.78 -38.83 -2.41
CA PHE A 682 -3.74 -38.70 -0.94
C PHE A 682 -2.38 -38.99 -0.29
N VAL A 683 -1.36 -39.40 -1.05
CA VAL A 683 -0.04 -39.86 -0.59
C VAL A 683 0.75 -38.78 0.13
N VAL A 684 0.71 -37.51 -0.32
CA VAL A 684 1.45 -36.42 0.34
C VAL A 684 0.85 -36.09 1.70
N LEU A 685 -0.47 -35.99 1.77
CA LEU A 685 -1.20 -35.77 3.02
C LEU A 685 -1.06 -36.97 3.97
N ILE A 686 -1.16 -38.19 3.45
CA ILE A 686 -0.96 -39.44 4.21
C ILE A 686 0.47 -39.52 4.75
N ASN A 687 1.49 -39.21 3.95
CA ASN A 687 2.88 -39.23 4.40
C ASN A 687 3.13 -38.13 5.45
N HIS A 688 2.51 -36.97 5.30
CA HIS A 688 2.56 -35.92 6.32
C HIS A 688 1.91 -36.40 7.63
N ILE A 689 0.71 -36.98 7.57
CA ILE A 689 0.03 -37.57 8.74
C ILE A 689 0.89 -38.67 9.38
N TYR A 690 1.51 -39.53 8.57
CA TYR A 690 2.37 -40.63 9.04
C TYR A 690 3.62 -40.11 9.76
N ASN A 691 4.24 -39.07 9.21
CA ASN A 691 5.40 -38.41 9.83
C ASN A 691 5.02 -37.72 11.14
N GLN A 692 3.85 -37.06 11.20
CA GLN A 692 3.36 -36.41 12.41
C GLN A 692 2.98 -37.44 13.51
N LEU A 693 2.33 -38.55 13.15
CA LEU A 693 1.98 -39.64 14.08
C LEU A 693 3.21 -40.40 14.62
N ASN A 694 4.35 -40.32 13.93
CA ASN A 694 5.60 -41.00 14.32
C ASN A 694 6.66 -40.07 14.95
N CYS A 695 6.39 -38.76 15.05
CA CYS A 695 7.25 -37.84 15.79
C CYS A 695 7.22 -38.16 17.29
N SER A 696 8.39 -38.23 17.91
CA SER A 696 8.56 -38.48 19.36
C SER A 696 8.09 -37.30 20.23
N ASP A 697 8.05 -36.09 19.67
CA ASP A 697 7.64 -34.86 20.35
C ASP A 697 6.15 -34.58 20.15
N GLY A 698 5.31 -35.49 20.65
CA GLY A 698 3.86 -35.55 20.45
C GLY A 698 3.19 -34.19 20.25
N ARG A 699 2.74 -33.91 19.02
CA ARG A 699 1.81 -32.80 18.77
C ARG A 699 0.49 -33.16 19.46
N LYS A 700 0.22 -32.42 20.53
CA LYS A 700 -0.79 -32.66 21.55
C LYS A 700 -2.22 -32.88 21.02
N TRP A 701 -2.59 -32.30 19.88
CA TRP A 701 -3.94 -32.47 19.30
C TRP A 701 -4.14 -33.77 18.53
N LEU A 702 -3.09 -34.35 17.94
CA LEU A 702 -3.18 -35.64 17.23
C LEU A 702 -3.08 -36.85 18.17
N THR A 703 -2.62 -36.63 19.42
CA THR A 703 -2.52 -37.68 20.45
C THR A 703 -3.45 -37.48 21.65
N GLY A 704 -4.36 -36.50 21.63
CA GLY A 704 -5.38 -36.28 22.65
C GLY A 704 -4.81 -35.83 24.00
N VAL A 705 -4.96 -34.55 24.32
CA VAL A 705 -4.53 -34.01 25.64
C VAL A 705 -5.43 -34.52 26.77
N LEU A 706 -6.63 -35.02 26.47
CA LEU A 706 -7.56 -35.61 27.43
C LEU A 706 -8.23 -36.88 26.84
N PRO A 707 -8.37 -37.97 27.60
CA PRO A 707 -9.17 -39.11 27.17
C PRO A 707 -10.61 -38.67 26.91
N GLY A 708 -11.04 -38.68 25.63
CA GLY A 708 -12.44 -38.48 25.25
C GLY A 708 -12.82 -37.14 24.62
N THR A 709 -11.90 -36.18 24.44
CA THR A 709 -12.18 -34.93 23.70
C THR A 709 -11.70 -35.07 22.25
N LYS A 710 -12.59 -34.92 21.26
CA LYS A 710 -12.29 -35.02 19.82
C LYS A 710 -12.35 -33.63 19.17
N SER A 711 -11.29 -33.24 18.47
CA SER A 711 -11.19 -31.98 17.72
C SER A 711 -11.90 -32.07 16.37
N LEU A 712 -12.12 -30.92 15.70
CA LEU A 712 -12.65 -30.94 14.34
C LEU A 712 -11.70 -31.65 13.36
N ALA A 713 -10.38 -31.55 13.56
CA ALA A 713 -9.39 -32.27 12.78
C ALA A 713 -9.56 -33.79 12.88
N ASP A 714 -9.93 -34.31 14.06
CA ASP A 714 -10.20 -35.74 14.24
C ASP A 714 -11.39 -36.23 13.41
N VAL A 715 -12.43 -35.39 13.24
CA VAL A 715 -13.58 -35.71 12.40
C VAL A 715 -13.15 -35.88 10.94
N PHE A 716 -12.35 -34.95 10.42
CA PHE A 716 -11.83 -35.02 9.05
C PHE A 716 -10.81 -36.13 8.86
N LEU A 717 -9.95 -36.41 9.84
CA LEU A 717 -9.05 -37.56 9.80
C LEU A 717 -9.86 -38.87 9.75
N SER A 718 -10.88 -39.01 10.60
CA SER A 718 -11.70 -40.23 10.67
C SER A 718 -12.43 -40.54 9.35
N THR A 719 -12.90 -39.53 8.62
CA THR A 719 -13.64 -39.70 7.36
C THR A 719 -12.77 -40.21 6.21
N VAL A 720 -11.44 -40.17 6.38
CA VAL A 720 -10.46 -40.38 5.31
C VAL A 720 -9.61 -41.59 5.59
N LEU A 721 -9.23 -41.76 6.87
CA LEU A 721 -8.54 -42.93 7.39
C LEU A 721 -9.42 -44.18 7.31
N GLY A 722 -10.76 -44.03 7.34
CA GLY A 722 -11.72 -45.14 7.30
C GLY A 722 -11.66 -46.05 6.08
N HIS A 723 -10.92 -45.69 5.02
CA HIS A 723 -10.81 -46.52 3.81
C HIS A 723 -9.39 -46.80 3.28
N LYS A 724 -8.30 -46.23 3.84
CA LYS A 724 -7.00 -46.25 3.14
C LYS A 724 -5.69 -46.38 3.93
N LEU A 725 -5.68 -46.78 5.20
CA LEU A 725 -4.40 -46.93 5.94
C LEU A 725 -4.23 -48.26 6.70
N ASN A 726 -3.08 -48.89 6.49
CA ASN A 726 -2.72 -50.23 7.01
C ASN A 726 -1.65 -50.15 8.13
N SER A 727 -1.71 -49.10 8.96
CA SER A 727 -0.77 -48.84 10.05
C SER A 727 -1.37 -49.22 11.41
N ASP A 728 -0.63 -49.92 12.27
CA ASP A 728 -1.13 -50.36 13.58
C ASP A 728 -1.43 -49.17 14.53
N ARG A 729 -0.66 -48.09 14.46
CA ARG A 729 -0.97 -46.82 15.17
C ARG A 729 -2.23 -46.13 14.63
N ALA A 730 -2.46 -46.18 13.32
CA ALA A 730 -3.67 -45.64 12.72
C ALA A 730 -4.91 -46.48 13.09
N LYS A 731 -4.76 -47.81 13.19
CA LYS A 731 -5.80 -48.72 13.70
C LYS A 731 -6.09 -48.48 15.18
N GLU A 732 -5.06 -48.28 16.00
CA GLU A 732 -5.20 -47.92 17.42
C GLU A 732 -5.93 -46.57 17.59
N TRP A 733 -5.58 -45.56 16.80
CA TRP A 733 -6.24 -44.26 16.79
C TRP A 733 -7.71 -44.37 16.30
N LEU A 734 -7.97 -45.09 15.21
CA LEU A 734 -9.32 -45.36 14.69
C LEU A 734 -10.19 -46.10 15.72
N SER A 735 -9.62 -47.03 16.48
CA SER A 735 -10.30 -47.73 17.58
C SER A 735 -10.72 -46.77 18.71
N ARG A 736 -9.94 -45.70 18.97
CA ARG A 736 -10.30 -44.66 19.93
C ARG A 736 -11.35 -43.69 19.35
N CYS A 737 -11.34 -43.46 18.03
CA CYS A 737 -12.32 -42.60 17.37
C CYS A 737 -13.68 -43.26 17.11
N ASN A 738 -13.75 -44.58 16.90
CA ASN A 738 -14.99 -45.32 16.65
C ASN A 738 -15.86 -45.59 17.90
N SER A 739 -15.44 -45.17 19.09
CA SER A 739 -16.26 -45.24 20.32
C SER A 739 -17.36 -44.16 20.40
N PHE A 740 -17.83 -43.66 19.25
CA PHE A 740 -18.83 -42.58 19.12
C PHE A 740 -20.25 -43.12 19.26
#